data_AF-A0A0K1PF68-F1
#
_entry.id   AF-A0A0K1PF68-F1
#
_cell.length_a   1.000
_cell.length_b   1.000
_cell.length_c   1.000
_cell.angle_alpha   90.00
_cell.angle_beta   90.00
_cell.angle_gamma   90.00
#
_symmetry.space_group_name_H-M   'P 1'
#
loop_
_entity.id
_entity.type
_entity.pdbx_description
1 polymer ?
#
loop_
_entity_poly.entity_id
_entity_poly.type
_entity_poly.pdbx_seq_one_letter_code
_entity_poly.pdbx_strand_id
1 'polypeptide(L)'
;MRPSTARLLRGAVALALLALGTGSCGKDPAPPPPCRDGYVPAADGSCTLAPPTCVAGAPGSIVEACATEHRACFEDQLGALCGVCLPGFVEDDGACRPVIACGDLDCAAEGRTCADGGSSRDAQCGACLPGNDALAGRCIHRTCSTTEREGSIAADCASKNRTCDEEGLEEAACGGCYPGFVEKSGTCRLVRSCGDLGCAAANRTCTAAQAHADAACGACRAGFVALGGECAPISDATCDEGSAEATPIAAACAAEHRACDSSKAPAVCGACEGSFVLDHETFGCEPFVPCSQRSCETEHRACVEAPQGRCAGCLPGFVEDPRTGSCRQVRTCASLTCGAEQACTEATDETDAICRPACADGEIWGGSQCAPCPACDDEGEDGRWPFPTSAGSCICKTKPGYFYSTAGDVGTFRCDADGDGWVRESARLAIQSKDPALRTNARCELRTIDRVELQNEAGDSKVVRLSRPLELFETDRNDDQALLDVHWRSKGLPAYGAGRLSARELNRFTKVCHDRRADYNDNGIADVSEWSGHSLGPTMRPEQQPFNEFSYFVELYRGSYRSPAGGEAHGTWVIQEKSRLEAPAGPDNLHVPLSYAASDGAYWRQCKVDPDPRWRTANPPVGMDFARYTDPATFNGLGHHSQFKCLVVDDEPSSGAVQELTPDGVKSAGFRLSRCGKAGPAVVPGGTNPSDTVVGCERVDASSVRPGDVLWGAVPYRDYGPTPYMRYDGLDMGTARYQGGCVNSCVEALASCPGYDINPIAAACLRDPRDFGKFLGCSAWEVCDGLDNDGDGVVDNGDPGGGVACDTGRFGVCEAGTTHCIGGEIVCTQDVPETAEICNGLDDDCNGAIDETFPGKGDACTVPNLKGECAKGRKACASFPEERPPRGEVFCQQVKFPEAETCADALDHDCDGNPYTENGSDENIAGCIDYYYDGDGDGFADRNVPPKCLCSPKGKYRIVAPTKWDCCDSDPNAYPDSNTFRTGRNACGSFDWNCDGVEEKQNTAVSASCKYKVLACSLNGNAGWEGAVPACGESQQWVYDCHYNVGGAHCDRDGYLRTQACR
;
A
#
# COMPACT_ATOMS: atom_id res chain seq x y z
N MET A 1 -40.53 -33.54 -9.00
CA MET A 1 -41.33 -34.49 -8.20
C MET A 1 -41.60 -35.74 -9.02
N ARG A 2 -41.80 -36.90 -8.37
CA ARG A 2 -42.48 -38.12 -8.87
C ARG A 2 -43.74 -38.30 -7.98
N PRO A 3 -44.81 -39.08 -8.31
CA PRO A 3 -44.87 -40.38 -9.01
C PRO A 3 -45.77 -40.29 -10.27
N SER A 4 -46.44 -41.31 -10.86
CA SER A 4 -46.74 -42.70 -10.44
C SER A 4 -47.04 -43.63 -11.64
N THR A 5 -47.42 -44.89 -11.36
CA THR A 5 -47.82 -45.93 -12.31
C THR A 5 -49.10 -46.67 -11.88
N ALA A 6 -49.89 -47.17 -12.84
CA ALA A 6 -50.93 -48.20 -12.64
C ALA A 6 -51.13 -48.98 -13.97
N ARG A 7 -51.41 -50.30 -14.09
CA ARG A 7 -52.22 -51.28 -13.32
C ARG A 7 -53.74 -51.10 -13.46
N LEU A 8 -54.58 -52.14 -13.60
CA LEU A 8 -54.43 -53.57 -14.00
C LEU A 8 -55.84 -54.22 -14.14
N LEU A 9 -55.89 -55.48 -14.62
CA LEU A 9 -56.91 -56.53 -14.32
C LEU A 9 -58.29 -56.54 -15.04
N ARG A 10 -59.04 -57.62 -14.76
CA ARG A 10 -60.10 -58.25 -15.61
C ARG A 10 -61.44 -58.43 -14.87
N GLY A 11 -62.53 -58.58 -15.65
CA GLY A 11 -63.72 -59.39 -15.34
C GLY A 11 -65.06 -58.67 -15.61
N ALA A 12 -66.25 -59.29 -15.65
CA ALA A 12 -66.73 -60.67 -15.92
C ALA A 12 -68.24 -60.72 -15.53
N VAL A 13 -69.00 -61.81 -15.82
CA VAL A 13 -70.36 -62.12 -15.26
C VAL A 13 -71.50 -61.23 -15.85
N ALA A 14 -72.79 -61.60 -16.08
CA ALA A 14 -73.63 -62.77 -15.74
C ALA A 14 -74.77 -63.09 -16.78
N LEU A 15 -75.52 -64.17 -16.46
CA LEU A 15 -76.87 -64.64 -16.84
C LEU A 15 -77.90 -63.55 -17.27
N ALA A 16 -78.91 -63.73 -18.16
CA ALA A 16 -79.81 -64.85 -18.55
C ALA A 16 -81.07 -65.07 -17.66
N LEU A 17 -82.29 -65.09 -18.27
CA LEU A 17 -83.45 -66.00 -18.04
C LEU A 17 -84.86 -65.47 -18.48
N LEU A 18 -85.71 -66.39 -19.03
CA LEU A 18 -87.21 -66.45 -19.01
C LEU A 18 -88.02 -65.33 -19.74
N ALA A 19 -89.30 -65.47 -20.16
CA ALA A 19 -90.37 -66.53 -20.17
C ALA A 19 -91.55 -66.07 -21.11
N LEU A 20 -92.60 -66.82 -21.52
CA LEU A 20 -92.95 -68.26 -21.63
C LEU A 20 -94.27 -68.45 -22.45
N GLY A 21 -94.43 -69.55 -23.22
CA GLY A 21 -95.73 -70.11 -23.69
C GLY A 21 -96.33 -69.55 -24.99
N THR A 22 -97.15 -70.26 -25.79
CA THR A 22 -97.61 -71.68 -25.86
C THR A 22 -98.04 -71.99 -27.33
N GLY A 23 -98.31 -73.21 -27.83
CA GLY A 23 -98.16 -74.58 -27.30
C GLY A 23 -99.29 -75.54 -27.79
N SER A 24 -98.98 -76.53 -28.65
CA SER A 24 -99.90 -77.61 -29.09
C SER A 24 -99.13 -78.85 -29.62
N CYS A 25 -99.80 -79.98 -29.86
CA CYS A 25 -99.19 -81.33 -29.92
C CYS A 25 -99.07 -81.97 -31.32
N GLY A 26 -98.00 -82.76 -31.51
CA GLY A 26 -97.73 -83.67 -32.63
C GLY A 26 -96.71 -84.75 -32.20
N LYS A 27 -96.52 -85.82 -32.99
CA LYS A 27 -95.73 -87.01 -32.58
C LYS A 27 -94.53 -87.34 -33.48
N ASP A 28 -93.59 -88.04 -32.84
CA ASP A 28 -92.46 -88.83 -33.33
C ASP A 28 -91.28 -88.07 -33.99
N PRO A 29 -90.00 -88.47 -33.72
CA PRO A 29 -88.84 -87.58 -33.89
C PRO A 29 -88.16 -87.67 -35.28
N ALA A 30 -87.78 -86.50 -35.80
CA ALA A 30 -86.86 -86.34 -36.93
C ALA A 30 -85.39 -86.16 -36.44
N PRO A 31 -84.37 -86.40 -37.28
CA PRO A 31 -82.96 -86.25 -36.89
C PRO A 31 -82.57 -84.79 -36.56
N PRO A 32 -81.50 -84.58 -35.77
CA PRO A 32 -81.01 -83.24 -35.42
C PRO A 32 -80.49 -82.46 -36.63
N PRO A 33 -80.49 -81.11 -36.56
CA PRO A 33 -80.00 -80.26 -37.64
C PRO A 33 -78.48 -80.38 -37.84
N PRO A 34 -77.96 -80.09 -39.05
CA PRO A 34 -76.53 -80.04 -39.31
C PRO A 34 -75.85 -78.93 -38.50
N CYS A 35 -74.60 -79.18 -38.10
CA CYS A 35 -73.75 -78.17 -37.46
C CYS A 35 -73.39 -77.03 -38.43
N ARG A 36 -73.09 -75.85 -37.87
CA ARG A 36 -72.57 -74.69 -38.62
C ARG A 36 -71.16 -74.97 -39.14
N ASP A 37 -70.79 -74.34 -40.25
CA ASP A 37 -69.45 -74.44 -40.87
C ASP A 37 -68.32 -74.31 -39.84
N GLY A 38 -67.32 -75.20 -39.95
CA GLY A 38 -66.23 -75.35 -38.98
C GLY A 38 -66.51 -76.28 -37.80
N TYR A 39 -67.75 -76.75 -37.62
CA TYR A 39 -68.13 -77.65 -36.53
C TYR A 39 -68.70 -78.98 -37.04
N VAL A 40 -68.44 -80.06 -36.29
CA VAL A 40 -68.92 -81.43 -36.55
C VAL A 40 -69.77 -81.93 -35.38
N PRO A 41 -70.75 -82.84 -35.64
CA PRO A 41 -71.60 -83.38 -34.58
C PRO A 41 -70.84 -84.38 -33.69
N ALA A 42 -70.91 -84.19 -32.38
CA ALA A 42 -70.40 -85.11 -31.37
C ALA A 42 -71.43 -86.19 -31.00
N ALA A 43 -70.98 -87.24 -30.32
CA ALA A 43 -71.79 -88.41 -29.98
C ALA A 43 -72.96 -88.14 -29.00
N ASP A 44 -72.99 -86.96 -28.36
CA ASP A 44 -74.08 -86.49 -27.49
C ASP A 44 -75.10 -85.59 -28.22
N GLY A 45 -74.89 -85.31 -29.52
CA GLY A 45 -75.71 -84.40 -30.31
C GLY A 45 -75.32 -82.92 -30.21
N SER A 46 -74.24 -82.59 -29.51
CA SER A 46 -73.64 -81.24 -29.55
C SER A 46 -72.80 -81.04 -30.82
N CYS A 47 -72.42 -79.80 -31.13
CA CYS A 47 -71.51 -79.48 -32.23
C CYS A 47 -70.15 -79.06 -31.65
N THR A 48 -69.09 -79.81 -31.95
CA THR A 48 -67.71 -79.51 -31.55
C THR A 48 -66.91 -78.99 -32.74
N LEU A 49 -65.84 -78.23 -32.47
CA LEU A 49 -65.00 -77.64 -33.52
C LEU A 49 -64.22 -78.75 -34.23
N ALA A 50 -64.18 -78.74 -35.56
CA ALA A 50 -63.48 -79.76 -36.32
C ALA A 50 -61.96 -79.70 -36.07
N PRO A 51 -61.25 -80.84 -35.91
CA PRO A 51 -59.80 -80.83 -35.77
C PRO A 51 -59.12 -80.30 -37.05
N PRO A 52 -57.97 -79.62 -36.94
CA PRO A 52 -57.29 -79.04 -38.09
C PRO A 52 -56.79 -80.12 -39.06
N THR A 53 -57.05 -79.94 -40.36
CA THR A 53 -56.68 -80.89 -41.43
C THR A 53 -56.09 -80.16 -42.65
N CYS A 54 -55.29 -80.87 -43.45
CA CYS A 54 -54.79 -80.42 -44.76
C CYS A 54 -55.67 -80.86 -45.94
N VAL A 55 -56.84 -81.46 -45.68
CA VAL A 55 -57.84 -81.70 -46.74
C VAL A 55 -58.52 -80.37 -47.11
N ALA A 56 -58.24 -79.86 -48.31
CA ALA A 56 -58.83 -78.61 -48.81
C ALA A 56 -60.37 -78.69 -48.86
N GLY A 57 -61.05 -77.66 -48.35
CA GLY A 57 -62.53 -77.57 -48.34
C GLY A 57 -63.24 -78.45 -47.28
N ALA A 58 -62.51 -79.20 -46.46
CA ALA A 58 -63.09 -79.89 -45.31
C ALA A 58 -63.37 -78.93 -44.13
N PRO A 59 -64.36 -79.19 -43.25
CA PRO A 59 -64.46 -78.50 -41.96
C PRO A 59 -63.17 -78.70 -41.16
N GLY A 60 -62.52 -77.61 -40.74
CA GLY A 60 -61.20 -77.64 -40.10
C GLY A 60 -60.01 -77.54 -41.06
N SER A 61 -60.23 -77.34 -42.37
CA SER A 61 -59.13 -77.14 -43.32
C SER A 61 -58.30 -75.89 -43.01
N ILE A 62 -56.98 -76.04 -42.91
CA ILE A 62 -56.04 -74.90 -42.71
C ILE A 62 -55.20 -74.57 -43.96
N VAL A 63 -55.48 -75.24 -45.09
CA VAL A 63 -54.65 -75.17 -46.32
C VAL A 63 -54.50 -73.73 -46.83
N GLU A 64 -55.59 -72.97 -46.88
CA GLU A 64 -55.55 -71.57 -47.34
C GLU A 64 -54.81 -70.65 -46.36
N ALA A 65 -54.88 -70.91 -45.05
CA ALA A 65 -54.15 -70.15 -44.03
C ALA A 65 -52.64 -70.35 -44.16
N CYS A 66 -52.19 -71.60 -44.32
CA CYS A 66 -50.77 -71.88 -44.59
C CYS A 66 -50.31 -71.24 -45.92
N ALA A 67 -51.15 -71.26 -46.96
CA ALA A 67 -50.84 -70.62 -48.24
C ALA A 67 -50.70 -69.09 -48.13
N THR A 68 -51.48 -68.42 -47.27
CA THR A 68 -51.32 -66.98 -46.98
C THR A 68 -50.05 -66.66 -46.20
N GLU A 69 -49.47 -67.62 -45.49
CA GLU A 69 -48.13 -67.51 -44.85
C GLU A 69 -47.00 -68.02 -45.77
N HIS A 70 -47.31 -68.32 -47.04
CA HIS A 70 -46.41 -68.92 -48.03
C HIS A 70 -45.77 -70.25 -47.58
N ARG A 71 -46.48 -71.03 -46.75
CA ARG A 71 -46.07 -72.35 -46.22
C ARG A 71 -46.91 -73.48 -46.79
N ALA A 72 -46.32 -74.67 -46.93
CA ALA A 72 -47.03 -75.89 -47.25
C ALA A 72 -47.80 -76.41 -46.02
N CYS A 73 -49.05 -76.85 -46.21
CA CYS A 73 -49.80 -77.57 -45.16
C CYS A 73 -49.24 -78.99 -45.01
N PHE A 74 -48.98 -79.41 -43.76
CA PHE A 74 -48.51 -80.75 -43.42
C PHE A 74 -49.38 -81.35 -42.29
N GLU A 75 -49.65 -82.65 -42.32
CA GLU A 75 -50.59 -83.32 -41.40
C GLU A 75 -49.99 -84.64 -40.91
N ASP A 76 -49.89 -84.81 -39.59
CA ASP A 76 -49.33 -85.99 -38.94
C ASP A 76 -50.25 -86.57 -37.83
N GLN A 77 -49.72 -87.41 -36.93
CA GLN A 77 -50.51 -88.04 -35.86
C GLN A 77 -50.95 -87.08 -34.74
N LEU A 78 -50.53 -85.81 -34.77
CA LEU A 78 -50.93 -84.75 -33.84
C LEU A 78 -51.92 -83.74 -34.47
N GLY A 79 -52.04 -83.73 -35.80
CA GLY A 79 -52.98 -82.88 -36.57
C GLY A 79 -52.31 -82.18 -37.76
N ALA A 80 -53.02 -81.24 -38.39
CA ALA A 80 -52.44 -80.38 -39.42
C ALA A 80 -51.78 -79.12 -38.85
N LEU A 81 -50.68 -78.71 -39.49
CA LEU A 81 -49.89 -77.51 -39.20
C LEU A 81 -49.26 -76.94 -40.49
N CYS A 82 -48.83 -75.68 -40.43
CA CYS A 82 -48.11 -75.04 -41.53
C CYS A 82 -46.61 -75.35 -41.42
N GLY A 83 -46.04 -75.99 -42.45
CA GLY A 83 -44.67 -76.49 -42.49
C GLY A 83 -43.71 -75.55 -43.20
N VAL A 84 -42.84 -76.12 -44.05
CA VAL A 84 -41.80 -75.39 -44.79
C VAL A 84 -42.37 -74.39 -45.80
N CYS A 85 -41.57 -73.37 -46.15
CA CYS A 85 -41.90 -72.41 -47.19
C CYS A 85 -42.14 -73.07 -48.56
N LEU A 86 -43.02 -72.46 -49.35
CA LEU A 86 -43.31 -72.86 -50.73
C LEU A 86 -42.14 -72.52 -51.67
N PRO A 87 -41.95 -73.24 -52.78
CA PRO A 87 -40.87 -72.95 -53.74
C PRO A 87 -40.90 -71.50 -54.25
N GLY A 88 -39.74 -70.86 -54.28
CA GLY A 88 -39.60 -69.41 -54.53
C GLY A 88 -39.56 -68.57 -53.24
N PHE A 89 -39.75 -69.18 -52.07
CA PHE A 89 -39.61 -68.54 -50.77
C PHE A 89 -38.56 -69.26 -49.91
N VAL A 90 -37.88 -68.51 -49.04
CA VAL A 90 -36.91 -68.98 -48.05
C VAL A 90 -37.33 -68.50 -46.65
N GLU A 91 -36.96 -69.27 -45.64
CA GLU A 91 -37.30 -69.01 -44.24
C GLU A 91 -36.33 -67.99 -43.63
N ASP A 92 -36.85 -66.87 -43.14
CA ASP A 92 -36.10 -65.75 -42.56
C ASP A 92 -36.87 -65.20 -41.35
N ASP A 93 -36.20 -65.12 -40.19
CA ASP A 93 -36.78 -64.89 -38.85
C ASP A 93 -38.15 -65.56 -38.56
N GLY A 94 -38.34 -66.78 -39.08
CA GLY A 94 -39.58 -67.56 -38.91
C GLY A 94 -40.74 -67.17 -39.86
N ALA A 95 -40.54 -66.23 -40.77
CA ALA A 95 -41.43 -65.94 -41.90
C ALA A 95 -40.89 -66.54 -43.21
N CYS A 96 -41.76 -66.68 -44.21
CA CYS A 96 -41.35 -67.10 -45.56
C CYS A 96 -41.32 -65.88 -46.49
N ARG A 97 -40.12 -65.39 -46.84
CA ARG A 97 -39.92 -64.30 -47.80
C ARG A 97 -39.47 -64.81 -49.17
N PRO A 98 -39.62 -64.06 -50.27
CA PRO A 98 -39.07 -64.45 -51.57
C PRO A 98 -37.56 -64.70 -51.51
N VAL A 99 -37.07 -65.60 -52.38
CA VAL A 99 -35.63 -65.75 -52.64
C VAL A 99 -35.09 -64.57 -53.44
N ILE A 100 -33.89 -64.11 -53.08
CA ILE A 100 -33.16 -63.03 -53.75
C ILE A 100 -32.46 -63.62 -54.98
N ALA A 101 -32.73 -63.09 -56.19
CA ALA A 101 -32.11 -63.54 -57.44
C ALA A 101 -30.87 -62.71 -57.80
N CYS A 102 -30.07 -63.16 -58.77
CA CYS A 102 -28.95 -62.36 -59.30
C CYS A 102 -29.36 -61.01 -59.93
N GLY A 103 -30.66 -60.77 -60.18
CA GLY A 103 -31.17 -59.46 -60.60
C GLY A 103 -31.34 -58.45 -59.46
N ASP A 104 -31.38 -58.94 -58.21
CA ASP A 104 -31.59 -58.16 -57.00
C ASP A 104 -30.26 -57.91 -56.23
N LEU A 105 -29.13 -58.38 -56.79
CA LEU A 105 -27.78 -58.28 -56.22
C LEU A 105 -26.84 -57.56 -57.18
N ASP A 106 -26.34 -56.39 -56.80
CA ASP A 106 -25.37 -55.64 -57.60
C ASP A 106 -23.93 -56.15 -57.42
N CYS A 107 -23.73 -57.43 -57.75
CA CYS A 107 -22.40 -58.03 -57.82
C CYS A 107 -21.50 -57.33 -58.86
N ALA A 108 -22.09 -56.62 -59.84
CA ALA A 108 -21.34 -55.89 -60.86
C ALA A 108 -20.66 -54.64 -60.28
N ALA A 109 -21.33 -53.89 -59.40
CA ALA A 109 -20.72 -52.79 -58.65
C ALA A 109 -19.64 -53.26 -57.66
N GLU A 110 -19.74 -54.47 -57.12
CA GLU A 110 -18.64 -55.11 -56.38
C GLU A 110 -17.46 -55.58 -57.27
N GLY A 111 -17.59 -55.48 -58.60
CA GLY A 111 -16.59 -55.97 -59.55
C GLY A 111 -16.53 -57.49 -59.64
N ARG A 112 -17.66 -58.20 -59.41
CA ARG A 112 -17.76 -59.67 -59.31
C ARG A 112 -18.78 -60.30 -60.27
N THR A 113 -18.63 -61.59 -60.52
CA THR A 113 -19.65 -62.44 -61.17
C THR A 113 -20.73 -62.89 -60.17
N CYS A 114 -22.03 -62.79 -60.49
CA CYS A 114 -23.08 -63.39 -59.66
C CYS A 114 -23.28 -64.89 -59.93
N ALA A 115 -23.76 -65.65 -58.94
CA ALA A 115 -24.19 -67.05 -59.04
C ALA A 115 -25.55 -67.27 -58.36
N ASP A 116 -26.55 -67.74 -59.12
CA ASP A 116 -27.92 -67.95 -58.62
C ASP A 116 -28.06 -69.12 -57.63
N GLY A 117 -28.82 -68.91 -56.56
CA GLY A 117 -29.13 -69.94 -55.55
C GLY A 117 -30.31 -70.86 -55.91
N GLY A 118 -31.10 -70.50 -56.92
CA GLY A 118 -32.28 -71.23 -57.35
C GLY A 118 -33.52 -71.01 -56.47
N SER A 119 -34.59 -71.80 -56.68
CA SER A 119 -35.90 -71.56 -56.06
C SER A 119 -36.03 -71.89 -54.56
N SER A 120 -34.91 -71.95 -53.83
CA SER A 120 -34.88 -72.29 -52.39
C SER A 120 -33.66 -71.75 -51.61
N ARG A 121 -32.80 -70.94 -52.26
CA ARG A 121 -31.68 -70.21 -51.63
C ARG A 121 -31.45 -68.91 -52.37
N ASP A 122 -31.04 -67.87 -51.64
CA ASP A 122 -30.63 -66.60 -52.22
C ASP A 122 -29.36 -66.76 -53.10
N ALA A 123 -29.24 -65.94 -54.13
CA ALA A 123 -28.05 -65.81 -54.98
C ALA A 123 -26.86 -65.19 -54.23
N GLN A 124 -25.64 -65.30 -54.78
CA GLN A 124 -24.41 -64.81 -54.14
C GLN A 124 -23.37 -64.28 -55.15
N CYS A 125 -22.56 -63.30 -54.72
CA CYS A 125 -21.46 -62.74 -55.53
C CYS A 125 -20.17 -63.57 -55.41
N GLY A 126 -19.45 -63.74 -56.52
CA GLY A 126 -18.33 -64.67 -56.67
C GLY A 126 -16.98 -64.02 -57.00
N ALA A 127 -16.33 -64.52 -58.04
CA ALA A 127 -14.97 -64.14 -58.44
C ALA A 127 -14.91 -62.74 -59.08
N CYS A 128 -13.75 -62.09 -59.00
CA CYS A 128 -13.52 -60.77 -59.60
C CYS A 128 -13.62 -60.80 -61.13
N LEU A 129 -14.16 -59.73 -61.71
CA LEU A 129 -14.25 -59.51 -63.15
C LEU A 129 -12.86 -59.16 -63.75
N PRO A 130 -12.58 -59.55 -65.01
CA PRO A 130 -11.30 -59.25 -65.68
C PRO A 130 -10.97 -57.74 -65.66
N GLY A 131 -9.71 -57.41 -65.36
CA GLY A 131 -9.23 -56.04 -65.13
C GLY A 131 -9.07 -55.70 -63.64
N ASN A 132 -9.73 -56.45 -62.75
CA ASN A 132 -9.57 -56.32 -61.30
C ASN A 132 -8.67 -57.41 -60.71
N ASP A 133 -7.94 -57.06 -59.66
CA ASP A 133 -7.06 -57.95 -58.89
C ASP A 133 -7.62 -58.23 -57.49
N ALA A 134 -7.29 -59.37 -56.90
CA ALA A 134 -7.89 -59.85 -55.65
C ALA A 134 -7.03 -59.52 -54.41
N LEU A 135 -7.08 -58.26 -53.94
CA LEU A 135 -6.29 -57.80 -52.79
C LEU A 135 -7.11 -57.81 -51.50
N ALA A 136 -6.62 -58.51 -50.47
CA ALA A 136 -7.24 -58.63 -49.15
C ALA A 136 -8.74 -59.04 -49.15
N GLY A 137 -9.19 -59.76 -50.20
CA GLY A 137 -10.57 -60.23 -50.36
C GLY A 137 -11.51 -59.28 -51.13
N ARG A 138 -11.04 -58.08 -51.50
CA ARG A 138 -11.76 -57.14 -52.38
C ARG A 138 -11.18 -57.21 -53.81
N CYS A 139 -12.01 -56.87 -54.79
CA CYS A 139 -11.59 -56.70 -56.18
C CYS A 139 -11.14 -55.24 -56.37
N ILE A 140 -9.94 -55.00 -56.88
CA ILE A 140 -9.36 -53.64 -57.08
C ILE A 140 -8.85 -53.43 -58.50
N HIS A 141 -9.02 -52.23 -59.04
CA HIS A 141 -8.74 -51.93 -60.46
C HIS A 141 -7.28 -51.55 -60.72
N ARG A 142 -6.69 -52.12 -61.79
CA ARG A 142 -5.25 -52.05 -62.11
C ARG A 142 -4.85 -50.78 -62.87
N THR A 143 -5.03 -49.60 -62.28
CA THR A 143 -4.58 -48.32 -62.88
C THR A 143 -3.99 -47.36 -61.85
N CYS A 144 -3.18 -46.39 -62.30
CA CYS A 144 -2.85 -45.18 -61.56
C CYS A 144 -3.89 -44.05 -61.74
N SER A 145 -5.08 -44.32 -62.30
CA SER A 145 -6.06 -43.29 -62.65
C SER A 145 -6.82 -42.76 -61.42
N THR A 146 -6.54 -41.50 -61.08
CA THR A 146 -7.13 -40.80 -59.92
C THR A 146 -8.63 -40.45 -60.03
N THR A 147 -9.33 -40.89 -61.07
CA THR A 147 -10.79 -40.80 -61.19
C THR A 147 -11.51 -41.92 -60.43
N GLU A 148 -10.85 -43.06 -60.22
CA GLU A 148 -11.40 -44.23 -59.55
C GLU A 148 -10.86 -44.27 -58.11
N ARG A 149 -11.54 -43.56 -57.21
CA ARG A 149 -10.95 -43.09 -55.94
C ARG A 149 -10.87 -44.09 -54.80
N GLU A 150 -11.62 -45.20 -54.85
CA GLU A 150 -11.55 -46.26 -53.83
C GLU A 150 -11.36 -47.62 -54.48
N GLY A 151 -10.26 -48.30 -54.16
CA GLY A 151 -9.93 -49.61 -54.74
C GLY A 151 -9.18 -49.57 -56.08
N SER A 152 -8.30 -48.59 -56.27
CA SER A 152 -7.31 -48.56 -57.37
C SER A 152 -5.87 -48.66 -56.82
N ILE A 153 -4.92 -49.07 -57.65
CA ILE A 153 -3.49 -49.14 -57.25
C ILE A 153 -2.98 -47.74 -56.82
N ALA A 154 -3.43 -46.67 -57.48
CA ALA A 154 -3.18 -45.29 -57.06
C ALA A 154 -3.52 -45.03 -55.58
N ALA A 155 -4.67 -45.51 -55.11
CA ALA A 155 -5.13 -45.29 -53.74
C ALA A 155 -4.29 -46.06 -52.71
N ASP A 156 -3.89 -47.29 -53.03
CA ASP A 156 -3.00 -48.10 -52.19
C ASP A 156 -1.59 -47.48 -52.08
N CYS A 157 -1.03 -46.99 -53.19
CA CYS A 157 0.26 -46.27 -53.18
C CYS A 157 0.19 -44.95 -52.41
N ALA A 158 -0.88 -44.17 -52.59
CA ALA A 158 -1.11 -42.95 -51.84
C ALA A 158 -1.21 -43.20 -50.33
N SER A 159 -1.88 -44.27 -49.91
CA SER A 159 -1.97 -44.68 -48.48
C SER A 159 -0.60 -45.02 -47.85
N LYS A 160 0.41 -45.29 -48.69
CA LYS A 160 1.79 -45.61 -48.31
C LYS A 160 2.75 -44.43 -48.52
N ASN A 161 2.21 -43.24 -48.82
CA ASN A 161 2.92 -42.00 -49.17
C ASN A 161 3.87 -42.16 -50.38
N ARG A 162 3.49 -42.98 -51.37
CA ARG A 162 4.24 -43.23 -52.61
C ARG A 162 3.51 -42.71 -53.85
N THR A 163 4.28 -42.37 -54.88
CA THR A 163 3.77 -42.19 -56.25
C THR A 163 3.23 -43.50 -56.80
N CYS A 164 2.43 -43.40 -57.86
CA CYS A 164 1.97 -44.54 -58.65
C CYS A 164 2.54 -44.34 -60.05
N ASP A 165 3.37 -45.28 -60.49
CA ASP A 165 4.23 -45.16 -61.67
C ASP A 165 3.80 -46.20 -62.72
N GLU A 166 3.64 -45.77 -63.97
CA GLU A 166 3.25 -46.62 -65.12
C GLU A 166 4.35 -46.68 -66.21
N GLU A 167 5.45 -45.92 -66.07
CA GLU A 167 6.52 -45.90 -67.08
C GLU A 167 7.49 -47.09 -66.93
N GLY A 168 7.51 -47.97 -67.95
CA GLY A 168 8.53 -49.01 -68.11
C GLY A 168 8.20 -50.38 -67.50
N LEU A 169 7.01 -50.54 -66.90
CA LEU A 169 6.45 -51.81 -66.46
C LEU A 169 5.21 -52.15 -67.29
N GLU A 170 4.91 -53.44 -67.47
CA GLU A 170 3.68 -53.88 -68.16
C GLU A 170 2.41 -53.73 -67.29
N GLU A 171 2.57 -53.41 -66.00
CA GLU A 171 1.50 -53.23 -65.01
C GLU A 171 1.84 -52.05 -64.06
N ALA A 172 0.83 -51.32 -63.60
CA ALA A 172 0.98 -50.16 -62.70
C ALA A 172 1.46 -50.56 -61.27
N ALA A 173 2.36 -49.78 -60.67
CA ALA A 173 2.95 -50.10 -59.36
C ALA A 173 3.29 -48.86 -58.50
N CYS A 174 3.60 -49.06 -57.22
CA CYS A 174 3.97 -47.97 -56.31
C CYS A 174 5.45 -47.59 -56.45
N GLY A 175 5.70 -46.32 -56.79
CA GLY A 175 7.01 -45.73 -57.04
C GLY A 175 7.71 -45.15 -55.81
N GLY A 176 8.39 -44.03 -56.01
CA GLY A 176 9.12 -43.29 -54.97
C GLY A 176 8.21 -42.61 -53.94
N CYS A 177 8.78 -42.05 -52.88
CA CYS A 177 8.01 -41.29 -51.88
C CYS A 177 7.55 -39.93 -52.42
N TYR A 178 6.40 -39.45 -51.94
CA TYR A 178 5.95 -38.08 -52.23
C TYR A 178 6.94 -37.00 -51.72
N PRO A 179 6.94 -35.80 -52.31
CA PRO A 179 7.61 -34.63 -51.73
C PRO A 179 7.15 -34.39 -50.29
N GLY A 180 8.09 -34.06 -49.40
CA GLY A 180 7.89 -34.03 -47.95
C GLY A 180 8.07 -35.38 -47.25
N PHE A 181 8.30 -36.46 -48.01
CA PHE A 181 8.52 -37.81 -47.47
C PHE A 181 9.87 -38.40 -47.96
N VAL A 182 10.55 -39.10 -47.05
CA VAL A 182 11.82 -39.79 -47.29
C VAL A 182 11.67 -41.29 -47.06
N GLU A 183 12.24 -42.10 -47.95
CA GLU A 183 12.22 -43.55 -47.82
C GLU A 183 13.19 -44.01 -46.72
N LYS A 184 12.70 -44.80 -45.77
CA LYS A 184 13.56 -45.42 -44.74
C LYS A 184 13.03 -46.80 -44.40
N SER A 185 13.86 -47.82 -44.61
CA SER A 185 13.50 -49.22 -44.40
C SER A 185 12.25 -49.68 -45.20
N GLY A 186 12.05 -49.13 -46.40
CA GLY A 186 10.95 -49.49 -47.31
C GLY A 186 9.64 -48.73 -47.09
N THR A 187 9.53 -47.89 -46.05
CA THR A 187 8.35 -47.03 -45.82
C THR A 187 8.68 -45.56 -46.06
N CYS A 188 7.71 -44.84 -46.61
CA CYS A 188 7.76 -43.39 -46.82
C CYS A 188 7.18 -42.68 -45.62
N ARG A 189 8.02 -41.97 -44.88
CA ARG A 189 7.65 -41.15 -43.70
C ARG A 189 8.03 -39.70 -43.94
N LEU A 190 7.41 -38.79 -43.19
CA LEU A 190 7.75 -37.35 -43.24
C LEU A 190 9.26 -37.12 -43.04
N VAL A 191 9.80 -36.16 -43.78
CA VAL A 191 11.14 -35.60 -43.53
C VAL A 191 11.17 -34.91 -42.16
N ARG A 192 12.27 -35.04 -41.43
CA ARG A 192 12.46 -34.38 -40.13
C ARG A 192 13.09 -33.00 -40.32
N SER A 193 12.50 -31.99 -39.68
CA SER A 193 13.05 -30.63 -39.59
C SER A 193 14.26 -30.56 -38.64
N CYS A 194 14.97 -29.42 -38.61
CA CYS A 194 16.00 -29.18 -37.60
C CYS A 194 15.44 -29.19 -36.16
N GLY A 195 14.17 -28.83 -35.99
CA GLY A 195 13.45 -28.92 -34.72
C GLY A 195 13.22 -30.38 -34.30
N ASP A 196 12.73 -31.21 -35.22
CA ASP A 196 12.53 -32.65 -34.97
C ASP A 196 13.83 -33.39 -34.65
N LEU A 197 14.97 -32.91 -35.17
CA LEU A 197 16.31 -33.42 -34.91
C LEU A 197 16.97 -32.79 -33.67
N GLY A 198 16.37 -31.76 -33.07
CA GLY A 198 16.89 -31.06 -31.92
C GLY A 198 18.19 -30.29 -32.17
N CYS A 199 18.52 -29.93 -33.42
CA CYS A 199 19.82 -29.36 -33.78
C CYS A 199 20.17 -28.10 -32.98
N ALA A 200 19.19 -27.23 -32.73
CA ALA A 200 19.36 -26.02 -31.91
C ALA A 200 19.60 -26.35 -30.43
N ALA A 201 18.85 -27.29 -29.84
CA ALA A 201 19.03 -27.74 -28.46
C ALA A 201 20.37 -28.47 -28.24
N ALA A 202 20.91 -29.08 -29.29
CA ALA A 202 22.25 -29.67 -29.33
C ALA A 202 23.37 -28.65 -29.63
N ASN A 203 23.07 -27.34 -29.68
CA ASN A 203 24.00 -26.25 -30.01
C ASN A 203 24.72 -26.41 -31.36
N ARG A 204 24.00 -26.90 -32.39
CA ARG A 204 24.54 -27.13 -33.74
C ARG A 204 23.94 -26.18 -34.77
N THR A 205 24.72 -25.90 -35.80
CA THR A 205 24.23 -25.41 -37.10
C THR A 205 23.28 -26.45 -37.71
N CYS A 206 22.42 -26.04 -38.65
CA CYS A 206 21.55 -26.97 -39.36
C CYS A 206 21.44 -26.63 -40.85
N THR A 207 21.39 -27.65 -41.69
CA THR A 207 20.93 -27.57 -43.08
C THR A 207 19.47 -28.01 -43.12
N ALA A 208 18.59 -27.19 -43.69
CA ALA A 208 17.17 -27.47 -43.80
C ALA A 208 16.87 -28.80 -44.54
N ALA A 209 15.67 -29.35 -44.29
CA ALA A 209 15.18 -30.53 -45.00
C ALA A 209 14.99 -30.24 -46.49
N GLN A 210 15.10 -31.28 -47.33
CA GLN A 210 14.82 -31.18 -48.77
C GLN A 210 13.65 -32.09 -49.12
N ALA A 211 13.07 -31.92 -50.32
CA ALA A 211 11.83 -32.59 -50.74
C ALA A 211 11.77 -34.10 -50.48
N HIS A 212 12.92 -34.81 -50.49
CA HIS A 212 13.00 -36.24 -50.17
C HIS A 212 14.12 -36.60 -49.18
N ALA A 213 14.56 -35.65 -48.34
CA ALA A 213 15.62 -35.88 -47.35
C ALA A 213 15.37 -35.14 -46.02
N ASP A 214 15.70 -35.80 -44.90
CA ASP A 214 15.74 -35.15 -43.58
C ASP A 214 16.69 -33.95 -43.58
N ALA A 215 16.44 -32.98 -42.69
CA ALA A 215 17.42 -31.97 -42.31
C ALA A 215 18.70 -32.61 -41.73
N ALA A 216 19.78 -31.82 -41.60
CA ALA A 216 21.05 -32.31 -41.07
C ALA A 216 21.66 -31.31 -40.07
N CYS A 217 21.88 -31.75 -38.83
CA CYS A 217 22.64 -30.97 -37.85
C CYS A 217 24.14 -31.00 -38.21
N GLY A 218 24.75 -29.82 -38.37
CA GLY A 218 26.13 -29.65 -38.81
C GLY A 218 27.16 -29.63 -37.67
N ALA A 219 28.10 -28.69 -37.78
CA ALA A 219 29.08 -28.38 -36.73
C ALA A 219 28.43 -27.68 -35.52
N CYS A 220 29.14 -27.64 -34.40
CA CYS A 220 28.78 -26.81 -33.26
C CYS A 220 28.73 -25.32 -33.65
N ARG A 221 27.84 -24.56 -33.01
CA ARG A 221 27.74 -23.09 -33.17
C ARG A 221 28.92 -22.37 -32.51
N ALA A 222 29.13 -21.12 -32.89
CA ALA A 222 30.07 -20.23 -32.21
C ALA A 222 29.83 -20.19 -30.69
N GLY A 223 30.92 -20.22 -29.91
CA GLY A 223 30.89 -20.42 -28.46
C GLY A 223 30.90 -21.89 -27.99
N PHE A 224 30.73 -22.87 -28.89
CA PHE A 224 30.69 -24.30 -28.54
C PHE A 224 31.76 -25.12 -29.29
N VAL A 225 32.31 -26.12 -28.60
CA VAL A 225 33.33 -27.04 -29.11
C VAL A 225 32.85 -28.49 -29.04
N ALA A 226 33.21 -29.30 -30.04
CA ALA A 226 32.82 -30.70 -30.14
C ALA A 226 33.64 -31.58 -29.17
N LEU A 227 33.03 -32.05 -28.09
CA LEU A 227 33.61 -32.97 -27.11
C LEU A 227 32.78 -34.25 -27.06
N GLY A 228 33.40 -35.41 -27.33
CA GLY A 228 32.71 -36.70 -27.38
C GLY A 228 31.65 -36.88 -28.49
N GLY A 229 31.44 -35.85 -29.33
CA GLY A 229 30.39 -35.79 -30.35
C GLY A 229 29.28 -34.77 -30.01
N GLU A 230 29.19 -34.36 -28.74
CA GLU A 230 28.29 -33.32 -28.25
C GLU A 230 28.95 -31.93 -28.34
N CYS A 231 28.16 -30.86 -28.34
CA CYS A 231 28.65 -29.48 -28.42
C CYS A 231 28.60 -28.82 -27.04
N ALA A 232 29.74 -28.84 -26.34
CA ALA A 232 29.90 -28.24 -25.02
C ALA A 232 30.32 -26.76 -25.15
N PRO A 233 29.94 -25.87 -24.22
CA PRO A 233 30.46 -24.50 -24.20
C PRO A 233 31.99 -24.49 -24.10
N ILE A 234 32.64 -23.56 -24.82
CA ILE A 234 34.08 -23.30 -24.66
C ILE A 234 34.27 -22.66 -23.27
N SER A 235 34.99 -23.36 -22.39
CA SER A 235 35.05 -23.09 -20.93
C SER A 235 35.52 -21.68 -20.55
N ASP A 236 36.24 -21.03 -21.44
CA ASP A 236 36.90 -19.74 -21.31
C ASP A 236 36.40 -18.72 -22.35
N ALA A 237 35.23 -18.92 -22.97
CA ALA A 237 34.73 -18.00 -23.98
C ALA A 237 34.39 -16.62 -23.40
N THR A 238 34.82 -15.56 -24.09
CA THR A 238 34.59 -14.15 -23.75
C THR A 238 34.13 -13.34 -24.97
N CYS A 239 33.44 -12.21 -24.71
CA CYS A 239 33.07 -11.23 -25.72
C CYS A 239 34.14 -10.13 -25.92
N ASP A 240 35.26 -10.18 -25.19
CA ASP A 240 36.39 -9.26 -25.36
C ASP A 240 37.36 -9.76 -26.44
N GLU A 241 37.29 -9.14 -27.62
CA GLU A 241 38.19 -9.37 -28.76
C GLU A 241 39.68 -9.03 -28.47
N GLY A 242 39.97 -8.30 -27.39
CA GLY A 242 41.33 -8.00 -26.94
C GLY A 242 41.95 -9.05 -26.00
N SER A 243 41.20 -10.07 -25.60
CA SER A 243 41.61 -11.03 -24.58
C SER A 243 42.77 -11.94 -25.01
N ALA A 244 43.80 -12.02 -24.16
CA ALA A 244 44.94 -12.91 -24.31
C ALA A 244 44.90 -14.15 -23.40
N GLU A 245 43.94 -14.22 -22.47
CA GLU A 245 43.84 -15.26 -21.42
C GLU A 245 42.59 -16.15 -21.54
N ALA A 246 41.64 -15.76 -22.41
CA ALA A 246 40.31 -16.36 -22.57
C ALA A 246 39.86 -16.21 -24.03
N THR A 247 39.28 -17.26 -24.64
CA THR A 247 38.96 -17.34 -26.07
C THR A 247 37.92 -16.29 -26.51
N PRO A 248 38.25 -15.32 -27.39
CA PRO A 248 37.27 -14.38 -27.91
C PRO A 248 36.29 -15.06 -28.87
N ILE A 249 35.00 -14.75 -28.74
CA ILE A 249 33.94 -15.31 -29.61
C ILE A 249 33.03 -14.24 -30.25
N ALA A 250 33.20 -12.94 -29.99
CA ALA A 250 32.25 -11.93 -30.46
C ALA A 250 32.27 -11.80 -31.98
N ALA A 251 33.44 -11.85 -32.63
CA ALA A 251 33.54 -11.91 -34.09
C ALA A 251 32.90 -13.19 -34.68
N ALA A 252 32.92 -14.31 -33.96
CA ALA A 252 32.27 -15.55 -34.37
C ALA A 252 30.75 -15.48 -34.22
N CYS A 253 30.24 -14.82 -33.16
CA CYS A 253 28.82 -14.56 -33.01
C CYS A 253 28.30 -13.59 -34.09
N ALA A 254 29.03 -12.51 -34.38
CA ALA A 254 28.69 -11.57 -35.44
C ALA A 254 28.66 -12.23 -36.84
N ALA A 255 29.50 -13.24 -37.07
CA ALA A 255 29.48 -14.06 -38.29
C ALA A 255 28.25 -15.01 -38.38
N GLU A 256 27.61 -15.34 -37.26
CA GLU A 256 26.27 -15.97 -37.21
C GLU A 256 25.11 -14.92 -37.14
N HIS A 257 25.43 -13.63 -37.30
CA HIS A 257 24.51 -12.49 -37.12
C HIS A 257 23.85 -12.44 -35.72
N ARG A 258 24.62 -12.81 -34.68
CA ARG A 258 24.19 -12.87 -33.27
C ARG A 258 25.04 -11.98 -32.36
N ALA A 259 24.38 -11.37 -31.39
CA ALA A 259 25.06 -10.61 -30.33
C ALA A 259 25.83 -11.57 -29.41
N CYS A 260 27.01 -11.16 -28.95
CA CYS A 260 27.75 -11.91 -27.94
C CYS A 260 27.18 -11.63 -26.54
N ASP A 261 26.66 -12.66 -25.87
CA ASP A 261 26.05 -12.56 -24.54
C ASP A 261 27.07 -12.84 -23.44
N SER A 262 27.67 -11.76 -22.93
CA SER A 262 28.59 -11.78 -21.78
C SER A 262 27.88 -11.90 -20.42
N SER A 263 26.54 -12.05 -20.38
CA SER A 263 25.82 -12.37 -19.14
C SER A 263 25.87 -13.88 -18.80
N LYS A 264 26.35 -14.70 -19.74
CA LYS A 264 26.64 -16.12 -19.50
C LYS A 264 28.12 -16.29 -19.17
N ALA A 265 28.41 -17.28 -18.31
CA ALA A 265 29.77 -17.69 -17.97
C ALA A 265 29.88 -19.20 -18.21
N PRO A 266 30.65 -19.65 -19.23
CA PRO A 266 31.32 -18.84 -20.26
C PRO A 266 30.34 -18.12 -21.20
N ALA A 267 30.83 -17.15 -21.98
CA ALA A 267 30.02 -16.37 -22.92
C ALA A 267 29.51 -17.22 -24.10
N VAL A 268 28.38 -16.84 -24.68
CA VAL A 268 27.75 -17.54 -25.83
C VAL A 268 27.12 -16.55 -26.81
N CYS A 269 26.81 -17.01 -28.02
CA CYS A 269 26.08 -16.19 -29.00
C CYS A 269 24.57 -16.20 -28.72
N GLY A 270 23.99 -15.02 -28.49
CA GLY A 270 22.62 -14.80 -28.06
C GLY A 270 21.64 -14.51 -29.20
N ALA A 271 20.86 -13.43 -29.05
CA ALA A 271 19.83 -13.00 -29.99
C ALA A 271 20.43 -12.50 -31.32
N CYS A 272 19.59 -12.45 -32.37
CA CYS A 272 19.98 -11.92 -33.68
C CYS A 272 20.21 -10.40 -33.63
N GLU A 273 21.14 -9.89 -34.44
CA GLU A 273 21.49 -8.46 -34.47
C GLU A 273 20.76 -7.68 -35.58
N GLY A 274 20.42 -6.42 -35.29
CA GLY A 274 19.97 -5.45 -36.29
C GLY A 274 18.71 -5.88 -37.04
N SER A 275 18.82 -6.03 -38.36
CA SER A 275 17.73 -6.38 -39.28
C SER A 275 17.58 -7.89 -39.53
N PHE A 276 18.20 -8.74 -38.71
CA PHE A 276 18.12 -10.19 -38.82
C PHE A 276 17.14 -10.76 -37.79
N VAL A 277 16.25 -11.63 -38.23
CA VAL A 277 15.27 -12.34 -37.38
C VAL A 277 15.66 -13.80 -37.20
N LEU A 278 15.22 -14.40 -36.10
CA LEU A 278 15.41 -15.83 -35.86
C LEU A 278 14.47 -16.61 -36.78
N ASP A 279 15.01 -17.32 -37.78
CA ASP A 279 14.22 -18.29 -38.51
C ASP A 279 13.94 -19.51 -37.61
N HIS A 280 12.69 -19.99 -37.61
CA HIS A 280 12.25 -21.07 -36.71
C HIS A 280 12.43 -22.48 -37.29
N GLU A 281 12.80 -22.62 -38.56
CA GLU A 281 13.10 -23.90 -39.19
C GLU A 281 14.61 -24.20 -39.22
N THR A 282 15.45 -23.21 -39.52
CA THR A 282 16.93 -23.33 -39.51
C THR A 282 17.53 -23.03 -38.13
N PHE A 283 16.83 -22.24 -37.30
CA PHE A 283 17.38 -21.61 -36.09
C PHE A 283 18.60 -20.73 -36.38
N GLY A 284 18.73 -20.23 -37.61
CA GLY A 284 19.69 -19.20 -38.02
C GLY A 284 19.17 -17.79 -37.72
N CYS A 285 20.02 -16.77 -37.95
CA CYS A 285 19.61 -15.38 -37.98
C CYS A 285 19.64 -14.90 -39.43
N GLU A 286 18.47 -14.64 -40.01
CA GLU A 286 18.29 -14.40 -41.44
C GLU A 286 17.68 -13.00 -41.70
N PRO A 287 17.98 -12.33 -42.83
CA PRO A 287 17.45 -10.98 -43.09
C PRO A 287 15.92 -10.94 -43.08
N PHE A 288 15.34 -9.95 -42.39
CA PHE A 288 13.89 -9.76 -42.41
C PHE A 288 13.38 -9.39 -43.82
N VAL A 289 12.52 -10.23 -44.38
CA VAL A 289 11.83 -10.00 -45.66
C VAL A 289 10.32 -9.87 -45.41
N PRO A 290 9.73 -8.67 -45.57
CA PRO A 290 8.29 -8.46 -45.39
C PRO A 290 7.48 -9.01 -46.58
N CYS A 291 6.17 -9.18 -46.38
CA CYS A 291 5.22 -9.59 -47.40
C CYS A 291 5.20 -8.66 -48.62
N SER A 292 5.50 -7.36 -48.46
CA SER A 292 5.62 -6.41 -49.57
C SER A 292 6.79 -6.69 -50.53
N GLN A 293 7.68 -7.63 -50.19
CA GLN A 293 8.77 -8.11 -51.02
C GLN A 293 8.63 -9.60 -51.41
N ARG A 294 7.49 -10.25 -51.11
CA ARG A 294 7.21 -11.65 -51.47
C ARG A 294 6.03 -11.78 -52.42
N SER A 295 6.18 -12.62 -53.44
CA SER A 295 5.21 -12.77 -54.53
C SER A 295 4.08 -13.77 -54.24
N CYS A 296 3.65 -13.91 -52.97
CA CYS A 296 2.66 -14.93 -52.55
C CYS A 296 1.34 -14.86 -53.32
N GLU A 297 0.92 -13.67 -53.76
CA GLU A 297 -0.27 -13.46 -54.60
C GLU A 297 -0.14 -14.16 -55.97
N THR A 298 1.08 -14.25 -56.53
CA THR A 298 1.36 -14.99 -57.78
C THR A 298 1.36 -16.50 -57.61
N GLU A 299 1.48 -16.99 -56.36
CA GLU A 299 1.28 -18.39 -55.97
C GLU A 299 -0.15 -18.66 -55.47
N HIS A 300 -1.03 -17.65 -55.56
CA HIS A 300 -2.39 -17.65 -55.02
C HIS A 300 -2.46 -18.02 -53.51
N ARG A 301 -1.49 -17.56 -52.72
CA ARG A 301 -1.41 -17.76 -51.26
C ARG A 301 -1.53 -16.44 -50.50
N ALA A 302 -2.22 -16.47 -49.36
CA ALA A 302 -2.23 -15.35 -48.41
C ALA A 302 -0.82 -15.16 -47.82
N CYS A 303 -0.33 -13.93 -47.73
CA CYS A 303 0.93 -13.65 -47.02
C CYS A 303 0.64 -13.30 -45.56
N VAL A 304 1.42 -13.88 -44.64
CA VAL A 304 1.29 -13.69 -43.19
C VAL A 304 2.63 -13.21 -42.62
N GLU A 305 2.60 -12.11 -41.87
CA GLU A 305 3.75 -11.50 -41.20
C GLU A 305 3.91 -12.04 -39.77
N ALA A 306 4.81 -13.03 -39.55
CA ALA A 306 5.48 -13.29 -38.26
C ALA A 306 6.39 -14.54 -38.29
N PRO A 307 7.66 -14.48 -37.83
CA PRO A 307 8.48 -13.27 -37.58
C PRO A 307 9.09 -12.70 -38.87
N GLN A 308 9.01 -13.44 -39.98
CA GLN A 308 9.15 -12.94 -41.34
C GLN A 308 7.79 -12.98 -42.07
N GLY A 309 7.67 -12.24 -43.17
CA GLY A 309 6.58 -12.46 -44.12
C GLY A 309 6.74 -13.84 -44.76
N ARG A 310 5.66 -14.62 -44.88
CA ARG A 310 5.65 -15.92 -45.57
C ARG A 310 4.32 -16.20 -46.25
N CYS A 311 4.35 -16.98 -47.32
CA CYS A 311 3.16 -17.46 -48.00
C CYS A 311 2.53 -18.59 -47.17
N ALA A 312 1.24 -18.50 -46.89
CA ALA A 312 0.49 -19.41 -46.02
C ALA A 312 -0.53 -20.23 -46.84
N GLY A 313 -1.74 -20.42 -46.33
CA GLY A 313 -2.83 -21.08 -47.05
C GLY A 313 -3.22 -20.34 -48.34
N CYS A 314 -3.98 -21.02 -49.20
CA CYS A 314 -4.48 -20.47 -50.44
C CYS A 314 -5.42 -19.26 -50.21
N LEU A 315 -5.48 -18.36 -51.19
CA LEU A 315 -6.44 -17.26 -51.22
C LEU A 315 -7.87 -17.78 -51.45
N PRO A 316 -8.91 -17.07 -51.00
CA PRO A 316 -10.30 -17.39 -51.30
C PRO A 316 -10.55 -17.67 -52.79
N GLY A 317 -11.21 -18.79 -53.08
CA GLY A 317 -11.44 -19.30 -54.43
C GLY A 317 -10.34 -20.24 -54.95
N PHE A 318 -9.32 -20.54 -54.13
CA PHE A 318 -8.23 -21.46 -54.44
C PHE A 318 -8.07 -22.53 -53.36
N VAL A 319 -7.80 -23.76 -53.79
CA VAL A 319 -7.51 -24.91 -52.93
C VAL A 319 -6.17 -25.52 -53.33
N GLU A 320 -5.43 -26.03 -52.35
CA GLU A 320 -4.13 -26.64 -52.55
C GLU A 320 -4.27 -27.99 -53.28
N ASP A 321 -3.60 -28.16 -54.43
CA ASP A 321 -3.60 -29.47 -55.11
C ASP A 321 -2.63 -30.44 -54.39
N PRO A 322 -3.12 -31.56 -53.85
CA PRO A 322 -2.32 -32.47 -53.04
C PRO A 322 -1.23 -33.22 -53.82
N ARG A 323 -1.14 -33.04 -55.16
CA ARG A 323 -0.05 -33.61 -55.98
C ARG A 323 1.11 -32.64 -56.20
N THR A 324 0.87 -31.33 -56.08
CA THR A 324 1.86 -30.30 -56.46
C THR A 324 2.12 -29.26 -55.39
N GLY A 325 1.35 -29.24 -54.29
CA GLY A 325 1.46 -28.20 -53.25
C GLY A 325 1.18 -26.79 -53.78
N SER A 326 0.43 -26.67 -54.88
CA SER A 326 0.15 -25.40 -55.55
C SER A 326 -1.31 -25.03 -55.37
N CYS A 327 -1.59 -23.78 -55.06
CA CYS A 327 -2.97 -23.28 -54.95
C CYS A 327 -3.57 -23.14 -56.35
N ARG A 328 -4.52 -24.03 -56.68
CA ARG A 328 -5.29 -23.98 -57.92
C ARG A 328 -6.70 -23.50 -57.65
N GLN A 329 -7.39 -22.99 -58.66
CA GLN A 329 -8.78 -22.58 -58.52
C GLN A 329 -9.66 -23.76 -58.07
N VAL A 330 -10.67 -23.47 -57.23
CA VAL A 330 -11.66 -24.46 -56.79
C VAL A 330 -12.51 -24.95 -57.97
N ARG A 331 -12.78 -26.25 -58.01
CA ARG A 331 -13.62 -26.88 -59.03
C ARG A 331 -15.08 -26.69 -58.67
N THR A 332 -15.78 -25.81 -59.38
CA THR A 332 -17.23 -25.62 -59.22
C THR A 332 -18.04 -26.76 -59.84
N CYS A 333 -19.34 -26.84 -59.55
CA CYS A 333 -20.27 -27.78 -60.20
C CYS A 333 -20.37 -27.59 -61.71
N ALA A 334 -20.04 -26.41 -62.24
CA ALA A 334 -19.89 -26.20 -63.69
C ALA A 334 -18.69 -26.95 -64.31
N SER A 335 -17.75 -27.42 -63.47
CA SER A 335 -16.56 -28.19 -63.85
C SER A 335 -16.57 -29.65 -63.36
N LEU A 336 -17.61 -30.06 -62.63
CA LEU A 336 -17.72 -31.36 -61.98
C LEU A 336 -18.97 -32.10 -62.46
N THR A 337 -18.81 -33.32 -62.97
CA THR A 337 -19.93 -34.16 -63.42
C THR A 337 -20.29 -35.17 -62.34
N CYS A 338 -21.52 -35.12 -61.82
CA CYS A 338 -22.03 -36.05 -60.81
C CYS A 338 -22.90 -37.15 -61.42
N GLY A 339 -23.07 -38.26 -60.69
CA GLY A 339 -23.97 -39.35 -61.10
C GLY A 339 -25.45 -38.94 -61.09
N ALA A 340 -26.31 -39.71 -61.77
CA ALA A 340 -27.72 -39.36 -61.96
C ALA A 340 -28.55 -39.23 -60.66
N GLU A 341 -28.12 -39.87 -59.58
CA GLU A 341 -28.73 -39.82 -58.24
C GLU A 341 -27.93 -38.94 -57.25
N GLN A 342 -26.99 -38.13 -57.76
CA GLN A 342 -26.11 -37.30 -56.94
C GLN A 342 -26.32 -35.80 -57.22
N ALA A 343 -26.67 -35.06 -56.18
CA ALA A 343 -26.63 -33.61 -56.21
C ALA A 343 -25.18 -33.12 -56.12
N CYS A 344 -24.84 -32.11 -56.92
CA CYS A 344 -23.55 -31.44 -56.80
C CYS A 344 -23.61 -30.41 -55.66
N THR A 345 -22.80 -30.62 -54.63
CA THR A 345 -22.52 -29.66 -53.55
C THR A 345 -21.54 -28.64 -54.11
N GLU A 346 -21.96 -27.39 -54.30
CA GLU A 346 -21.12 -26.35 -54.92
C GLU A 346 -19.84 -26.06 -54.12
N ALA A 347 -18.80 -25.58 -54.81
CA ALA A 347 -17.53 -25.21 -54.21
C ALA A 347 -17.69 -24.10 -53.16
N THR A 348 -16.77 -24.08 -52.19
CA THR A 348 -16.59 -22.94 -51.29
C THR A 348 -15.28 -22.23 -51.64
N ASP A 349 -15.01 -21.08 -51.03
CA ASP A 349 -13.74 -20.38 -51.20
C ASP A 349 -12.52 -21.19 -50.73
N GLU A 350 -12.73 -22.27 -49.95
CA GLU A 350 -11.69 -23.11 -49.34
C GLU A 350 -11.74 -24.57 -49.84
N THR A 351 -12.74 -24.99 -50.62
CA THR A 351 -12.96 -26.40 -51.04
C THR A 351 -13.54 -26.55 -52.45
N ASP A 352 -13.08 -27.57 -53.19
CA ASP A 352 -13.76 -28.06 -54.40
C ASP A 352 -15.23 -28.43 -54.13
N ALA A 353 -16.06 -28.40 -55.18
CA ALA A 353 -17.39 -29.00 -55.22
C ALA A 353 -17.33 -30.53 -55.03
N ILE A 354 -18.42 -31.10 -54.50
CA ILE A 354 -18.50 -32.53 -54.14
C ILE A 354 -19.84 -33.13 -54.59
N CYS A 355 -19.80 -34.23 -55.33
CA CYS A 355 -21.00 -35.02 -55.61
C CYS A 355 -21.44 -35.79 -54.35
N ARG A 356 -22.70 -35.63 -53.94
CA ARG A 356 -23.31 -36.33 -52.78
C ARG A 356 -24.67 -36.90 -53.19
N PRO A 357 -25.19 -37.95 -52.51
CA PRO A 357 -26.55 -38.45 -52.78
C PRO A 357 -27.58 -37.32 -52.72
N ALA A 358 -28.53 -37.30 -53.66
CA ALA A 358 -29.58 -36.29 -53.71
C ALA A 358 -30.64 -36.56 -52.63
N CYS A 359 -30.67 -35.73 -51.59
CA CYS A 359 -31.71 -35.76 -50.57
C CYS A 359 -33.00 -35.10 -51.06
N ALA A 360 -34.13 -35.43 -50.42
CA ALA A 360 -35.44 -34.90 -50.81
C ALA A 360 -35.60 -33.41 -50.47
N ASP A 361 -36.54 -32.73 -51.14
CA ASP A 361 -36.98 -31.37 -50.77
C ASP A 361 -37.40 -31.34 -49.30
N GLY A 362 -36.62 -30.66 -48.46
CA GLY A 362 -36.82 -30.64 -47.01
C GLY A 362 -35.70 -31.30 -46.19
N GLU A 363 -34.71 -31.94 -46.81
CA GLU A 363 -33.61 -32.68 -46.14
C GLU A 363 -32.20 -32.17 -46.52
N ILE A 364 -31.16 -32.58 -45.79
CA ILE A 364 -29.74 -32.49 -46.21
C ILE A 364 -28.97 -33.77 -45.85
N TRP A 365 -27.83 -34.02 -46.51
CA TRP A 365 -26.96 -35.17 -46.23
C TRP A 365 -26.13 -34.96 -44.96
N GLY A 366 -26.52 -35.63 -43.87
CA GLY A 366 -25.85 -35.55 -42.55
C GLY A 366 -24.58 -36.39 -42.41
N GLY A 367 -24.07 -36.97 -43.51
CA GLY A 367 -22.84 -37.78 -43.53
C GLY A 367 -23.09 -39.28 -43.76
N SER A 368 -24.18 -39.83 -43.21
CA SER A 368 -24.57 -41.24 -43.36
C SER A 368 -25.97 -41.47 -43.93
N GLN A 369 -26.85 -40.49 -43.82
CA GLN A 369 -28.22 -40.50 -44.36
C GLN A 369 -28.70 -39.06 -44.60
N CYS A 370 -29.77 -38.91 -45.37
CA CYS A 370 -30.52 -37.66 -45.44
C CYS A 370 -31.28 -37.44 -44.12
N ALA A 371 -31.31 -36.19 -43.65
CA ALA A 371 -32.01 -35.80 -42.43
C ALA A 371 -32.90 -34.58 -42.69
N PRO A 372 -34.16 -34.56 -42.22
CA PRO A 372 -35.02 -33.39 -42.33
C PRO A 372 -34.50 -32.26 -41.44
N CYS A 373 -34.41 -31.06 -42.01
CA CYS A 373 -34.04 -29.86 -41.27
C CYS A 373 -35.27 -29.11 -40.76
N PRO A 374 -35.11 -28.21 -39.76
CA PRO A 374 -36.14 -27.22 -39.45
C PRO A 374 -36.55 -26.40 -40.69
N ALA A 375 -37.75 -25.82 -40.61
CA ALA A 375 -38.15 -24.70 -41.46
C ALA A 375 -37.24 -23.49 -41.17
N CYS A 376 -37.07 -22.61 -42.16
CA CYS A 376 -36.12 -21.49 -42.11
C CYS A 376 -36.82 -20.18 -42.51
N ASP A 377 -37.91 -19.91 -41.79
CA ASP A 377 -38.92 -18.90 -42.12
C ASP A 377 -39.00 -17.77 -41.07
N ASP A 378 -38.13 -17.79 -40.05
CA ASP A 378 -38.14 -16.86 -38.91
C ASP A 378 -37.46 -15.50 -39.22
N GLU A 379 -37.49 -14.57 -38.25
CA GLU A 379 -36.84 -13.27 -38.42
C GLU A 379 -35.32 -13.44 -38.62
N GLY A 380 -34.78 -12.73 -39.62
CA GLY A 380 -33.38 -12.87 -40.01
C GLY A 380 -33.07 -13.99 -40.99
N GLU A 381 -34.03 -14.86 -41.35
CA GLU A 381 -33.74 -16.06 -42.15
C GLU A 381 -34.03 -15.86 -43.65
N ASP A 382 -33.18 -16.41 -44.51
CA ASP A 382 -33.18 -16.28 -45.97
C ASP A 382 -33.23 -17.68 -46.62
N GLY A 383 -34.11 -18.53 -46.08
CA GLY A 383 -34.20 -19.95 -46.37
C GLY A 383 -33.11 -20.78 -45.69
N ARG A 384 -32.88 -21.99 -46.20
CA ARG A 384 -31.92 -22.94 -45.61
C ARG A 384 -30.48 -22.65 -46.05
N TRP A 385 -29.50 -22.92 -45.18
CA TRP A 385 -28.10 -22.99 -45.59
C TRP A 385 -27.86 -24.23 -46.45
N PRO A 386 -27.18 -24.14 -47.61
CA PRO A 386 -27.16 -25.24 -48.60
C PRO A 386 -26.41 -26.49 -48.15
N PHE A 387 -25.59 -26.41 -47.10
CA PHE A 387 -24.68 -27.46 -46.64
C PHE A 387 -24.85 -27.73 -45.13
N PRO A 388 -24.54 -28.94 -44.63
CA PRO A 388 -24.49 -29.17 -43.19
C PRO A 388 -23.32 -28.40 -42.55
N THR A 389 -23.41 -28.17 -41.24
CA THR A 389 -22.24 -27.82 -40.42
C THR A 389 -21.20 -28.93 -40.43
N SER A 390 -19.99 -28.62 -39.98
CA SER A 390 -18.92 -29.61 -39.74
C SER A 390 -19.32 -30.69 -38.71
N ALA A 391 -20.35 -30.42 -37.90
CA ALA A 391 -20.99 -31.37 -36.99
C ALA A 391 -22.22 -32.10 -37.59
N GLY A 392 -22.43 -32.02 -38.92
CA GLY A 392 -23.53 -32.68 -39.62
C GLY A 392 -24.92 -32.06 -39.42
N SER A 393 -25.01 -30.89 -38.78
CA SER A 393 -26.29 -30.25 -38.42
C SER A 393 -26.81 -29.34 -39.52
N CYS A 394 -28.14 -29.27 -39.65
CA CYS A 394 -28.80 -28.23 -40.44
C CYS A 394 -28.71 -26.87 -39.74
N ILE A 395 -28.56 -25.78 -40.51
CA ILE A 395 -28.75 -24.40 -40.06
C ILE A 395 -29.54 -23.60 -41.11
N CYS A 396 -30.13 -22.50 -40.70
CA CYS A 396 -30.81 -21.57 -41.61
C CYS A 396 -29.85 -20.50 -42.11
N LYS A 397 -30.04 -20.08 -43.36
CA LYS A 397 -29.22 -19.05 -44.01
C LYS A 397 -29.65 -17.70 -43.49
N THR A 398 -28.70 -16.85 -43.11
CA THR A 398 -29.00 -15.55 -42.50
C THR A 398 -29.15 -14.44 -43.54
N LYS A 399 -29.89 -13.39 -43.17
CA LYS A 399 -29.91 -12.10 -43.87
C LYS A 399 -28.68 -11.27 -43.45
N PRO A 400 -28.24 -10.27 -44.24
CA PRO A 400 -27.24 -9.31 -43.79
C PRO A 400 -27.64 -8.66 -42.46
N GLY A 401 -26.70 -8.52 -41.53
CA GLY A 401 -26.95 -8.07 -40.16
C GLY A 401 -27.35 -9.17 -39.17
N TYR A 402 -27.30 -10.46 -39.55
CA TYR A 402 -27.67 -11.60 -38.70
C TYR A 402 -26.60 -12.72 -38.71
N PHE A 403 -26.60 -13.53 -37.65
CA PHE A 403 -25.80 -14.76 -37.52
C PHE A 403 -26.67 -15.92 -37.01
N TYR A 404 -26.20 -17.15 -37.22
CA TYR A 404 -26.86 -18.36 -36.70
C TYR A 404 -26.09 -18.89 -35.48
N SER A 405 -26.76 -18.99 -34.33
CA SER A 405 -26.20 -19.57 -33.11
C SER A 405 -26.47 -21.06 -33.02
N THR A 406 -25.48 -21.81 -32.54
CA THR A 406 -25.61 -23.21 -32.13
C THR A 406 -25.21 -23.42 -30.66
N ALA A 407 -25.19 -22.36 -29.84
CA ALA A 407 -24.69 -22.39 -28.47
C ALA A 407 -25.54 -21.51 -27.54
N GLY A 408 -25.90 -22.04 -26.36
CA GLY A 408 -26.86 -21.39 -25.46
C GLY A 408 -28.26 -21.49 -26.04
N ASP A 409 -28.67 -20.45 -26.77
CA ASP A 409 -29.89 -20.41 -27.56
C ASP A 409 -29.56 -20.73 -29.03
N VAL A 410 -30.37 -21.58 -29.67
CA VAL A 410 -30.16 -22.07 -31.05
C VAL A 410 -31.16 -21.40 -31.98
N GLY A 411 -30.67 -20.79 -33.07
CA GLY A 411 -31.50 -20.06 -34.04
C GLY A 411 -30.77 -18.87 -34.66
N THR A 412 -31.52 -18.05 -35.39
CA THR A 412 -31.00 -16.85 -36.05
C THR A 412 -31.20 -15.61 -35.19
N PHE A 413 -30.15 -14.79 -35.04
CA PHE A 413 -30.14 -13.58 -34.22
C PHE A 413 -29.51 -12.40 -34.96
N ARG A 414 -29.94 -11.18 -34.63
CA ARG A 414 -29.30 -9.94 -35.10
C ARG A 414 -27.87 -9.86 -34.56
N CYS A 415 -26.92 -9.38 -35.35
CA CYS A 415 -25.54 -9.15 -34.89
C CYS A 415 -25.41 -7.92 -33.99
N ASP A 416 -26.31 -6.97 -34.20
CA ASP A 416 -26.43 -5.63 -33.61
C ASP A 416 -27.95 -5.48 -33.40
N ALA A 417 -28.46 -5.90 -32.23
CA ALA A 417 -29.90 -6.09 -32.04
C ALA A 417 -30.63 -4.78 -31.79
N ASP A 418 -29.99 -3.81 -31.14
CA ASP A 418 -30.55 -2.49 -30.91
C ASP A 418 -30.20 -1.47 -32.01
N GLY A 419 -29.19 -1.69 -32.86
CA GLY A 419 -28.81 -0.80 -33.96
C GLY A 419 -27.81 0.30 -33.59
N ASP A 420 -27.01 0.10 -32.55
CA ASP A 420 -25.92 0.99 -32.13
C ASP A 420 -24.60 0.68 -32.90
N GLY A 421 -24.44 -0.57 -33.32
CA GLY A 421 -23.33 -1.11 -34.12
C GLY A 421 -22.03 -1.41 -33.36
N TRP A 422 -22.09 -1.64 -32.06
CA TRP A 422 -21.35 -2.75 -31.46
C TRP A 422 -21.89 -4.09 -32.02
N VAL A 423 -21.24 -5.21 -31.66
CA VAL A 423 -21.68 -6.55 -32.06
C VAL A 423 -21.79 -7.45 -30.83
N ARG A 424 -22.88 -8.20 -30.66
CA ARG A 424 -23.03 -9.10 -29.50
C ARG A 424 -22.00 -10.22 -29.45
N GLU A 425 -21.56 -10.54 -28.24
CA GLU A 425 -20.52 -11.52 -27.90
C GLU A 425 -20.87 -12.94 -28.39
N SER A 426 -22.14 -13.33 -28.44
CA SER A 426 -22.55 -14.60 -29.06
C SER A 426 -22.30 -14.65 -30.58
N ALA A 427 -22.44 -13.53 -31.29
CA ALA A 427 -22.12 -13.47 -32.73
C ALA A 427 -20.65 -13.78 -33.00
N ARG A 428 -19.75 -13.40 -32.07
CA ARG A 428 -18.32 -13.72 -32.13
C ARG A 428 -18.07 -15.23 -32.25
N LEU A 429 -18.88 -16.08 -31.63
CA LEU A 429 -18.72 -17.54 -31.69
C LEU A 429 -18.98 -18.09 -33.10
N ALA A 430 -19.86 -17.44 -33.88
CA ALA A 430 -20.09 -17.77 -35.29
C ALA A 430 -19.02 -17.14 -36.19
N ILE A 431 -18.72 -15.84 -36.03
CA ILE A 431 -17.70 -15.10 -36.81
C ILE A 431 -16.33 -15.76 -36.71
N GLN A 432 -15.91 -16.14 -35.49
CA GLN A 432 -14.60 -16.75 -35.21
C GLN A 432 -14.65 -18.29 -35.28
N SER A 433 -15.70 -18.87 -35.86
CA SER A 433 -15.87 -20.32 -35.92
C SER A 433 -14.86 -20.99 -36.85
N LYS A 434 -14.37 -22.16 -36.41
CA LYS A 434 -13.62 -23.07 -37.29
C LYS A 434 -14.52 -23.73 -38.34
N ASP A 435 -15.84 -23.75 -38.11
CA ASP A 435 -16.83 -24.31 -39.02
C ASP A 435 -17.13 -23.31 -40.15
N PRO A 436 -16.80 -23.60 -41.43
CA PRO A 436 -17.04 -22.67 -42.54
C PRO A 436 -18.53 -22.36 -42.72
N ALA A 437 -19.42 -23.28 -42.37
CA ALA A 437 -20.87 -23.05 -42.46
C ALA A 437 -21.32 -21.96 -41.48
N LEU A 438 -20.81 -21.95 -40.24
CA LEU A 438 -21.16 -20.92 -39.24
C LEU A 438 -20.42 -19.61 -39.52
N ARG A 439 -19.16 -19.67 -39.94
CA ARG A 439 -18.33 -18.49 -40.27
C ARG A 439 -18.91 -17.68 -41.43
N THR A 440 -19.19 -18.32 -42.56
CA THR A 440 -19.71 -17.63 -43.77
C THR A 440 -21.19 -17.25 -43.65
N ASN A 441 -21.91 -17.82 -42.67
CA ASN A 441 -23.30 -17.49 -42.35
C ASN A 441 -23.43 -16.48 -41.18
N ALA A 442 -22.32 -15.94 -40.66
CA ALA A 442 -22.30 -14.84 -39.69
C ALA A 442 -22.12 -13.49 -40.42
N ARG A 443 -23.24 -12.89 -40.85
CA ARG A 443 -23.26 -11.76 -41.80
C ARG A 443 -23.24 -10.40 -41.10
N CYS A 444 -22.32 -10.24 -40.14
CA CYS A 444 -22.20 -9.09 -39.26
C CYS A 444 -21.26 -8.00 -39.81
N GLU A 445 -21.56 -6.72 -39.57
CA GLU A 445 -20.65 -5.60 -39.85
C GLU A 445 -19.79 -5.29 -38.61
N LEU A 446 -18.62 -5.94 -38.51
CA LEU A 446 -17.77 -5.83 -37.33
C LEU A 446 -16.84 -4.60 -37.37
N ARG A 447 -17.11 -3.61 -36.51
CA ARG A 447 -16.22 -2.45 -36.30
C ARG A 447 -14.92 -2.89 -35.61
N THR A 448 -13.78 -2.31 -36.03
CA THR A 448 -12.46 -2.55 -35.42
C THR A 448 -11.71 -1.24 -35.19
N ILE A 449 -10.91 -1.18 -34.13
CA ILE A 449 -10.05 -0.04 -33.77
C ILE A 449 -8.63 -0.52 -33.46
N ASP A 450 -7.60 0.29 -33.74
CA ASP A 450 -6.21 0.05 -33.32
C ASP A 450 -5.69 1.13 -32.35
N ARG A 451 -6.51 2.13 -32.04
CA ARG A 451 -6.15 3.30 -31.25
C ARG A 451 -7.34 3.93 -30.55
N VAL A 452 -7.04 4.54 -29.40
CA VAL A 452 -7.92 5.42 -28.64
C VAL A 452 -7.40 6.85 -28.78
N GLU A 453 -8.30 7.82 -28.87
CA GLU A 453 -7.97 9.24 -28.87
C GLU A 453 -8.63 9.93 -27.68
N LEU A 454 -7.82 10.47 -26.78
CA LEU A 454 -8.26 11.28 -25.66
C LEU A 454 -8.37 12.73 -26.12
N GLN A 455 -9.50 13.39 -25.88
CA GLN A 455 -9.71 14.81 -26.18
C GLN A 455 -10.14 15.56 -24.91
N ASN A 456 -9.47 16.65 -24.56
CA ASN A 456 -9.80 17.44 -23.35
C ASN A 456 -10.77 18.59 -23.65
N GLU A 457 -11.29 19.26 -22.61
CA GLU A 457 -12.26 20.35 -22.81
C GLU A 457 -11.66 21.60 -23.50
N ALA A 458 -10.33 21.69 -23.67
CA ALA A 458 -9.66 22.72 -24.45
C ALA A 458 -9.51 22.37 -25.95
N GLY A 459 -9.81 21.12 -26.34
CA GLY A 459 -9.65 20.62 -27.70
C GLY A 459 -8.27 20.02 -28.01
N ASP A 460 -7.36 19.93 -27.03
CA ASP A 460 -6.11 19.16 -27.19
C ASP A 460 -6.45 17.68 -27.41
N SER A 461 -5.58 16.95 -28.12
CA SER A 461 -5.80 15.52 -28.41
C SER A 461 -4.55 14.65 -28.22
N LYS A 462 -4.73 13.44 -27.69
CA LYS A 462 -3.65 12.44 -27.49
C LYS A 462 -4.07 11.05 -27.94
N VAL A 463 -3.32 10.48 -28.88
CA VAL A 463 -3.57 9.12 -29.41
C VAL A 463 -2.79 8.08 -28.61
N VAL A 464 -3.49 7.09 -28.07
CA VAL A 464 -2.97 5.89 -27.43
C VAL A 464 -3.19 4.71 -28.38
N ARG A 465 -2.12 4.11 -28.92
CA ARG A 465 -2.23 2.92 -29.77
C ARG A 465 -2.42 1.66 -28.93
N LEU A 466 -3.28 0.76 -29.38
CA LEU A 466 -3.49 -0.55 -28.79
C LEU A 466 -2.36 -1.51 -29.20
N SER A 467 -2.13 -2.54 -28.38
CA SER A 467 -1.11 -3.58 -28.65
C SER A 467 -1.46 -4.49 -29.83
N ARG A 468 -2.76 -4.61 -30.14
CA ARG A 468 -3.33 -5.20 -31.35
C ARG A 468 -4.65 -4.50 -31.69
N PRO A 469 -5.17 -4.63 -32.93
CA PRO A 469 -6.53 -4.20 -33.24
C PRO A 469 -7.56 -4.91 -32.36
N LEU A 470 -8.52 -4.15 -31.83
CA LEU A 470 -9.64 -4.62 -31.04
C LEU A 470 -10.92 -4.64 -31.89
N GLU A 471 -11.60 -5.79 -31.86
CA GLU A 471 -12.94 -5.98 -32.41
C GLU A 471 -13.98 -5.45 -31.41
N LEU A 472 -14.92 -4.60 -31.85
CA LEU A 472 -15.92 -3.99 -30.97
C LEU A 472 -17.09 -4.95 -30.69
N PHE A 473 -16.87 -5.86 -29.76
CA PHE A 473 -17.91 -6.74 -29.20
C PHE A 473 -18.39 -6.28 -27.83
N GLU A 474 -19.70 -6.36 -27.57
CA GLU A 474 -20.32 -6.19 -26.25
C GLU A 474 -21.12 -7.44 -25.83
N THR A 475 -21.66 -7.51 -24.62
CA THR A 475 -22.43 -8.70 -24.21
C THR A 475 -23.85 -8.68 -24.76
N ASP A 476 -24.41 -9.86 -25.00
CA ASP A 476 -25.82 -10.09 -25.35
C ASP A 476 -26.82 -9.37 -24.42
N ARG A 477 -26.42 -9.10 -23.17
CA ARG A 477 -27.23 -8.35 -22.20
C ARG A 477 -27.37 -6.89 -22.59
N ASN A 478 -26.31 -6.28 -23.10
CA ASN A 478 -26.27 -4.86 -23.42
C ASN A 478 -26.78 -4.60 -24.85
N ASP A 479 -26.47 -5.46 -25.82
CA ASP A 479 -26.96 -5.40 -27.21
C ASP A 479 -28.49 -5.58 -27.33
N ASP A 480 -29.10 -6.40 -26.48
CA ASP A 480 -30.53 -6.74 -26.56
C ASP A 480 -31.34 -6.13 -25.41
N GLN A 481 -32.12 -5.09 -25.73
CA GLN A 481 -33.01 -4.39 -24.80
C GLN A 481 -33.99 -5.34 -24.07
N ALA A 482 -34.40 -6.47 -24.66
CA ALA A 482 -35.30 -7.43 -24.03
C ALA A 482 -34.55 -8.30 -22.99
N LEU A 483 -33.30 -8.69 -23.28
CA LEU A 483 -32.43 -9.41 -22.32
C LEU A 483 -32.01 -8.51 -21.15
N LEU A 484 -31.78 -7.22 -21.41
CA LEU A 484 -31.59 -6.19 -20.38
C LEU A 484 -32.87 -6.00 -19.54
N ASP A 485 -34.05 -5.99 -20.19
CA ASP A 485 -35.34 -5.92 -19.50
C ASP A 485 -35.59 -7.10 -18.55
N VAL A 486 -35.16 -8.31 -18.93
CA VAL A 486 -35.15 -9.47 -18.04
C VAL A 486 -34.20 -9.27 -16.86
N HIS A 487 -33.03 -8.64 -17.04
CA HIS A 487 -32.08 -8.42 -15.95
C HIS A 487 -32.60 -7.47 -14.87
N TRP A 488 -33.16 -6.30 -15.19
CA TRP A 488 -33.77 -5.44 -14.15
C TRP A 488 -34.98 -6.09 -13.46
N ARG A 489 -35.68 -7.02 -14.12
CA ARG A 489 -36.85 -7.71 -13.56
C ARG A 489 -36.49 -8.93 -12.68
N SER A 490 -35.37 -9.60 -12.96
CA SER A 490 -35.06 -10.93 -12.38
C SER A 490 -33.70 -11.07 -11.70
N LYS A 491 -32.69 -10.27 -12.08
CA LYS A 491 -31.34 -10.31 -11.48
C LYS A 491 -30.94 -9.05 -10.73
N GLY A 492 -31.69 -7.95 -10.89
CA GLY A 492 -31.57 -6.77 -10.04
C GLY A 492 -30.41 -5.83 -10.37
N LEU A 493 -30.11 -5.63 -11.67
CA LEU A 493 -29.35 -4.45 -12.09
C LEU A 493 -30.04 -3.19 -11.53
N PRO A 494 -29.32 -2.20 -10.98
CA PRO A 494 -29.93 -0.97 -10.50
C PRO A 494 -30.60 -0.15 -11.61
N ALA A 495 -31.46 0.79 -11.20
CA ALA A 495 -31.93 1.87 -12.07
C ALA A 495 -30.99 3.07 -11.89
N TYR A 496 -30.63 3.77 -12.96
CA TYR A 496 -29.75 4.93 -12.89
C TYR A 496 -30.55 6.16 -12.41
N GLY A 497 -30.71 6.26 -11.09
CA GLY A 497 -31.57 7.25 -10.45
C GLY A 497 -33.05 6.97 -10.72
N ALA A 498 -33.76 7.94 -11.29
CA ALA A 498 -35.20 7.83 -11.57
C ALA A 498 -35.54 7.00 -12.84
N GLY A 499 -34.55 6.66 -13.67
CA GLY A 499 -34.74 5.99 -14.95
C GLY A 499 -33.88 4.74 -15.12
N ARG A 500 -34.13 3.99 -16.19
CA ARG A 500 -33.25 2.90 -16.63
C ARG A 500 -32.48 3.35 -17.88
N LEU A 501 -31.22 2.95 -17.95
CA LEU A 501 -30.48 3.03 -19.20
C LEU A 501 -31.13 2.12 -20.25
N SER A 502 -30.94 2.36 -21.53
CA SER A 502 -31.31 1.42 -22.62
C SER A 502 -30.08 0.68 -23.12
N ALA A 503 -30.29 -0.38 -23.90
CA ALA A 503 -29.25 -1.11 -24.63
C ALA A 503 -28.18 -0.16 -25.24
N ARG A 504 -28.62 0.73 -26.14
CA ARG A 504 -27.83 1.78 -26.85
C ARG A 504 -27.05 2.79 -26.00
N GLU A 505 -27.28 2.82 -24.69
CA GLU A 505 -26.54 3.67 -23.74
C GLU A 505 -25.47 2.87 -22.98
N LEU A 506 -25.59 1.54 -22.98
CA LEU A 506 -24.58 0.61 -22.51
C LEU A 506 -23.63 0.23 -23.66
N ASN A 507 -22.54 -0.44 -23.29
CA ASN A 507 -21.57 -1.16 -24.12
C ASN A 507 -20.46 -1.62 -23.19
N ARG A 508 -19.46 -2.35 -23.72
CA ARG A 508 -18.35 -2.92 -22.94
C ARG A 508 -17.38 -1.89 -22.33
N PHE A 509 -17.56 -0.59 -22.59
CA PHE A 509 -16.84 0.49 -21.93
C PHE A 509 -17.74 1.35 -21.02
N THR A 510 -19.07 1.21 -21.05
CA THR A 510 -19.96 2.06 -20.22
C THR A 510 -19.71 1.83 -18.72
N LYS A 511 -19.25 2.88 -18.05
CA LYS A 511 -18.99 2.92 -16.59
C LYS A 511 -19.69 4.10 -15.94
N VAL A 512 -20.32 3.87 -14.79
CA VAL A 512 -21.25 4.78 -14.13
C VAL A 512 -21.01 4.80 -12.61
N CYS A 513 -20.91 5.98 -12.01
CA CYS A 513 -20.75 6.10 -10.55
C CYS A 513 -22.14 6.13 -9.87
N HIS A 514 -22.75 4.95 -9.65
CA HIS A 514 -24.13 4.88 -9.13
C HIS A 514 -24.44 3.87 -8.03
N ASP A 515 -23.86 2.66 -8.05
CA ASP A 515 -24.20 1.60 -7.09
C ASP A 515 -23.01 0.64 -6.92
N ARG A 516 -22.81 0.12 -5.71
CA ARG A 516 -21.71 -0.80 -5.36
C ARG A 516 -21.78 -2.18 -6.02
N ARG A 517 -22.88 -2.49 -6.71
CA ARG A 517 -23.18 -3.75 -7.38
C ARG A 517 -23.59 -3.57 -8.84
N ALA A 518 -23.65 -2.35 -9.34
CA ALA A 518 -23.91 -2.11 -10.75
C ALA A 518 -22.67 -2.50 -11.57
N ASP A 519 -22.88 -3.37 -12.55
CA ASP A 519 -21.94 -3.75 -13.60
C ASP A 519 -22.63 -3.40 -14.93
N TYR A 520 -22.43 -2.17 -15.41
CA TYR A 520 -23.11 -1.66 -16.60
C TYR A 520 -22.42 -2.06 -17.90
N ASN A 521 -21.12 -2.36 -17.88
CA ASN A 521 -20.38 -2.92 -19.02
C ASN A 521 -20.44 -4.46 -19.11
N ASP A 522 -21.02 -5.12 -18.11
CA ASP A 522 -21.28 -6.57 -18.02
C ASP A 522 -19.98 -7.43 -18.03
N ASN A 523 -18.92 -6.94 -17.37
CA ASN A 523 -17.61 -7.60 -17.38
C ASN A 523 -17.34 -8.58 -16.22
N GLY A 524 -18.20 -8.58 -15.20
CA GLY A 524 -18.07 -9.37 -13.97
C GLY A 524 -17.50 -8.60 -12.77
N ILE A 525 -17.25 -7.29 -12.89
CA ILE A 525 -16.81 -6.39 -11.83
C ILE A 525 -17.76 -5.18 -11.79
N ALA A 526 -18.15 -4.75 -10.59
CA ALA A 526 -18.99 -3.55 -10.45
C ALA A 526 -18.20 -2.27 -10.77
N ASP A 527 -18.79 -1.35 -11.52
CA ASP A 527 -18.18 -0.14 -12.10
C ASP A 527 -17.35 0.69 -11.09
N VAL A 528 -17.85 0.84 -9.86
CA VAL A 528 -17.20 1.63 -8.79
C VAL A 528 -15.97 0.96 -8.17
N SER A 529 -15.72 -0.29 -8.53
CA SER A 529 -14.56 -1.10 -8.15
C SER A 529 -13.54 -1.23 -9.29
N GLU A 530 -13.77 -0.60 -10.45
CA GLU A 530 -12.90 -0.67 -11.62
C GLU A 530 -12.02 0.58 -11.82
N TRP A 531 -10.70 0.40 -11.77
CA TRP A 531 -9.74 1.51 -11.84
C TRP A 531 -8.33 1.08 -12.29
N SER A 532 -7.50 2.09 -12.61
CA SER A 532 -6.11 1.95 -13.07
C SER A 532 -5.24 1.12 -12.12
N GLY A 533 -5.03 -0.15 -12.46
CA GLY A 533 -4.15 -1.08 -11.74
C GLY A 533 -4.85 -2.37 -11.30
N HIS A 534 -6.19 -2.38 -11.28
CA HIS A 534 -6.95 -3.62 -11.14
C HIS A 534 -6.87 -4.49 -12.42
N SER A 535 -6.94 -5.80 -12.23
CA SER A 535 -7.16 -6.76 -13.31
C SER A 535 -8.47 -6.46 -14.03
N LEU A 536 -8.49 -6.66 -15.34
CA LEU A 536 -9.71 -6.58 -16.13
C LEU A 536 -10.75 -7.61 -15.67
N GLY A 537 -12.03 -7.31 -15.90
CA GLY A 537 -13.11 -8.28 -15.69
C GLY A 537 -12.88 -9.57 -16.46
N PRO A 538 -13.33 -10.73 -15.95
CA PRO A 538 -13.07 -12.04 -16.55
C PRO A 538 -13.55 -12.22 -18.00
N THR A 539 -14.40 -11.33 -18.52
CA THR A 539 -14.83 -11.33 -19.94
C THR A 539 -14.03 -10.41 -20.86
N MET A 540 -13.13 -9.56 -20.33
CA MET A 540 -12.38 -8.56 -21.11
C MET A 540 -11.02 -9.08 -21.59
N ARG A 541 -10.61 -8.64 -22.79
CA ARG A 541 -9.33 -8.98 -23.42
C ARG A 541 -8.19 -8.06 -22.94
N PRO A 542 -6.91 -8.48 -22.96
CA PRO A 542 -5.77 -7.62 -22.61
C PRO A 542 -5.68 -6.33 -23.44
N GLU A 543 -6.10 -6.36 -24.70
CA GLU A 543 -6.20 -5.20 -25.59
C GLU A 543 -7.20 -4.13 -25.08
N GLN A 544 -8.12 -4.50 -24.18
CA GLN A 544 -9.05 -3.59 -23.53
C GLN A 544 -8.47 -2.94 -22.26
N GLN A 545 -7.23 -3.26 -21.85
CA GLN A 545 -6.60 -2.69 -20.66
C GLN A 545 -6.67 -1.15 -20.61
N PRO A 546 -6.38 -0.40 -21.69
CA PRO A 546 -6.44 1.08 -21.67
C PRO A 546 -7.80 1.64 -21.24
N PHE A 547 -8.92 0.99 -21.60
CA PHE A 547 -10.26 1.47 -21.26
C PHE A 547 -10.60 1.28 -19.77
N ASN A 548 -9.95 0.33 -19.08
CA ASN A 548 -10.04 0.23 -17.62
C ASN A 548 -9.27 1.36 -16.90
N GLU A 549 -8.43 2.08 -17.63
CA GLU A 549 -7.70 3.24 -17.11
C GLU A 549 -8.51 4.53 -17.26
N PHE A 550 -9.61 4.54 -18.02
CA PHE A 550 -10.43 5.72 -18.32
C PHE A 550 -11.83 5.66 -17.67
N SER A 551 -11.91 5.51 -16.34
CA SER A 551 -13.18 5.26 -15.63
C SER A 551 -14.23 6.39 -15.70
N TYR A 552 -15.51 6.01 -15.55
CA TYR A 552 -16.69 6.87 -15.45
C TYR A 552 -17.06 7.65 -16.73
N PHE A 553 -17.22 6.89 -17.82
CA PHE A 553 -17.53 7.38 -19.15
C PHE A 553 -18.84 8.16 -19.31
N VAL A 554 -19.83 7.97 -18.43
CA VAL A 554 -21.18 8.54 -18.63
C VAL A 554 -21.28 9.98 -18.10
N GLU A 555 -20.75 10.25 -16.91
CA GLU A 555 -20.91 11.56 -16.25
C GLU A 555 -19.83 12.60 -16.61
N LEU A 556 -18.58 12.18 -16.82
CA LEU A 556 -17.45 13.10 -17.05
C LEU A 556 -16.98 13.16 -18.51
N TYR A 557 -17.23 12.10 -19.28
CA TYR A 557 -16.69 11.93 -20.63
C TYR A 557 -17.83 11.63 -21.63
N ARG A 558 -17.44 11.40 -22.89
CA ARG A 558 -18.26 10.86 -23.97
C ARG A 558 -17.39 9.92 -24.80
N GLY A 559 -17.83 8.67 -24.99
CA GLY A 559 -17.28 7.79 -26.00
C GLY A 559 -17.83 8.12 -27.39
N SER A 560 -17.10 7.78 -28.46
CA SER A 560 -17.67 7.63 -29.81
C SER A 560 -16.76 6.80 -30.72
N TYR A 561 -17.34 6.08 -31.68
CA TYR A 561 -16.58 5.44 -32.74
C TYR A 561 -16.37 6.39 -33.93
N ARG A 562 -15.12 6.58 -34.33
CA ARG A 562 -14.74 7.29 -35.55
C ARG A 562 -14.18 6.30 -36.58
N SER A 563 -14.85 6.20 -37.72
CA SER A 563 -14.44 5.35 -38.85
C SER A 563 -12.99 5.65 -39.33
N PRO A 564 -12.30 4.66 -39.93
CA PRO A 564 -10.95 4.86 -40.47
C PRO A 564 -10.90 6.01 -41.49
N ALA A 565 -9.84 6.82 -41.46
CA ALA A 565 -9.55 7.79 -42.50
C ALA A 565 -8.95 7.10 -43.75
N GLY A 566 -8.90 7.81 -44.88
CA GLY A 566 -8.54 7.22 -46.18
C GLY A 566 -7.17 6.53 -46.19
N GLY A 567 -7.18 5.19 -46.24
CA GLY A 567 -5.98 4.33 -46.22
C GLY A 567 -5.73 3.60 -44.89
N GLU A 568 -6.48 3.91 -43.83
CA GLU A 568 -6.39 3.21 -42.54
C GLU A 568 -7.25 1.93 -42.52
N ALA A 569 -6.71 0.85 -41.96
CA ALA A 569 -7.42 -0.44 -41.86
C ALA A 569 -8.39 -0.53 -40.65
N HIS A 570 -8.21 0.32 -39.64
CA HIS A 570 -8.95 0.31 -38.39
C HIS A 570 -9.33 1.74 -37.97
N GLY A 571 -10.49 1.87 -37.31
CA GLY A 571 -11.02 3.12 -36.80
C GLY A 571 -10.34 3.58 -35.50
N THR A 572 -10.88 4.64 -34.92
CA THR A 572 -10.46 5.19 -33.63
C THR A 572 -11.65 5.21 -32.66
N TRP A 573 -11.43 4.83 -31.40
CA TRP A 573 -12.37 5.18 -30.33
C TRP A 573 -11.98 6.53 -29.73
N VAL A 574 -12.88 7.50 -29.75
CA VAL A 574 -12.66 8.82 -29.16
C VAL A 574 -13.25 8.86 -27.76
N ILE A 575 -12.48 9.35 -26.80
CA ILE A 575 -12.89 9.62 -25.42
C ILE A 575 -12.74 11.13 -25.21
N GLN A 576 -13.86 11.83 -25.29
CA GLN A 576 -13.92 13.28 -25.16
C GLN A 576 -14.36 13.67 -23.74
N GLU A 577 -13.65 14.60 -23.12
CA GLU A 577 -14.06 15.27 -21.90
C GLU A 577 -15.26 16.18 -22.17
N LYS A 578 -16.36 16.01 -21.44
CA LYS A 578 -17.46 16.99 -21.40
C LYS A 578 -16.89 18.26 -20.78
N SER A 579 -17.28 19.48 -21.17
CA SER A 579 -16.75 20.72 -20.56
C SER A 579 -17.40 21.02 -19.20
N ARG A 580 -16.81 21.90 -18.39
CA ARG A 580 -17.50 22.46 -17.20
C ARG A 580 -18.31 23.71 -17.51
N LEU A 581 -18.09 24.33 -18.68
CA LEU A 581 -18.77 25.54 -19.10
C LEU A 581 -20.21 25.24 -19.58
N GLU A 582 -21.14 26.14 -19.28
CA GLU A 582 -22.51 26.07 -19.80
C GLU A 582 -22.50 26.42 -21.30
N ALA A 583 -22.71 25.43 -22.16
CA ALA A 583 -22.81 25.64 -23.60
C ALA A 583 -24.12 26.34 -23.99
N PRO A 584 -24.17 27.07 -25.12
CA PRO A 584 -25.42 27.54 -25.70
C PRO A 584 -26.37 26.35 -25.98
N ALA A 585 -27.67 26.54 -25.74
CA ALA A 585 -28.65 25.46 -25.88
C ALA A 585 -28.66 24.86 -27.29
N GLY A 586 -28.21 23.60 -27.41
CA GLY A 586 -28.11 22.83 -28.64
C GLY A 586 -28.07 21.32 -28.35
N PRO A 587 -28.06 20.46 -29.38
CA PRO A 587 -28.03 19.00 -29.19
C PRO A 587 -26.70 18.51 -28.60
N ASP A 588 -25.59 19.20 -28.87
CA ASP A 588 -24.24 18.89 -28.38
C ASP A 588 -23.92 19.60 -27.06
N ASN A 589 -24.88 19.62 -26.10
CA ASN A 589 -24.72 20.31 -24.81
C ASN A 589 -23.82 19.53 -23.83
N LEU A 590 -22.54 19.41 -24.21
CA LEU A 590 -21.47 18.69 -23.52
C LEU A 590 -20.99 19.45 -22.28
N HIS A 591 -21.84 19.62 -21.26
CA HIS A 591 -21.44 20.14 -19.95
C HIS A 591 -21.54 19.08 -18.84
N VAL A 592 -20.69 19.20 -17.82
CA VAL A 592 -20.74 18.36 -16.60
C VAL A 592 -22.03 18.70 -15.81
N PRO A 593 -22.96 17.75 -15.65
CA PRO A 593 -24.34 18.03 -15.22
C PRO A 593 -24.51 18.17 -13.70
N LEU A 594 -23.48 18.65 -12.99
CA LEU A 594 -23.42 18.76 -11.54
C LEU A 594 -24.06 20.06 -11.02
N SER A 595 -24.71 19.97 -9.86
CA SER A 595 -25.52 21.04 -9.27
C SER A 595 -25.21 21.22 -7.78
N TYR A 596 -24.97 22.48 -7.37
CA TYR A 596 -24.54 22.90 -6.04
C TYR A 596 -25.40 24.07 -5.51
N ALA A 597 -25.14 24.56 -4.30
CA ALA A 597 -25.88 25.71 -3.77
C ALA A 597 -25.43 27.02 -4.44
N ALA A 598 -26.29 28.04 -4.44
CA ALA A 598 -25.90 29.39 -4.89
C ALA A 598 -24.72 29.98 -4.09
N SER A 599 -24.48 29.49 -2.86
CA SER A 599 -23.31 29.84 -2.03
C SER A 599 -22.02 29.11 -2.42
N ASP A 600 -22.10 28.05 -3.22
CA ASP A 600 -20.96 27.33 -3.80
C ASP A 600 -20.54 27.92 -5.15
N GLY A 601 -21.29 28.93 -5.61
CA GLY A 601 -21.01 29.74 -6.79
C GLY A 601 -20.94 28.96 -8.10
N ALA A 602 -20.07 29.42 -8.99
CA ALA A 602 -19.87 28.89 -10.33
C ALA A 602 -18.40 28.86 -10.74
N TYR A 603 -17.47 29.26 -9.86
CA TYR A 603 -16.05 29.36 -10.21
C TYR A 603 -15.44 28.01 -10.59
N TRP A 604 -15.99 26.92 -10.03
CA TRP A 604 -15.63 25.55 -10.39
C TRP A 604 -15.68 25.25 -11.90
N ARG A 605 -16.49 26.01 -12.67
CA ARG A 605 -16.63 25.88 -14.12
C ARG A 605 -15.57 26.62 -14.93
N GLN A 606 -14.93 27.62 -14.33
CA GLN A 606 -14.06 28.58 -15.00
C GLN A 606 -12.62 28.51 -14.50
N CYS A 607 -12.40 27.90 -13.33
CA CYS A 607 -11.07 27.67 -12.79
C CYS A 607 -10.28 26.72 -13.71
N LYS A 608 -8.98 26.95 -13.81
CA LYS A 608 -8.04 25.93 -14.31
C LYS A 608 -8.06 24.72 -13.37
N VAL A 609 -7.70 23.53 -13.87
CA VAL A 609 -7.47 22.33 -13.06
C VAL A 609 -6.04 21.86 -13.30
N ASP A 610 -5.28 21.66 -12.23
CA ASP A 610 -3.95 21.05 -12.28
C ASP A 610 -4.06 19.55 -11.88
N PRO A 611 -3.13 18.69 -12.32
CA PRO A 611 -3.20 17.26 -12.04
C PRO A 611 -3.06 16.93 -10.54
N ASP A 612 -3.85 15.98 -10.04
CA ASP A 612 -3.84 15.49 -8.65
C ASP A 612 -2.60 14.62 -8.41
N PRO A 613 -1.58 15.08 -7.65
CA PRO A 613 -0.26 14.46 -7.62
C PRO A 613 -0.24 13.04 -7.02
N ARG A 614 -1.32 12.60 -6.36
CA ARG A 614 -1.47 11.22 -5.87
C ARG A 614 -1.45 10.19 -7.01
N TRP A 615 -1.84 10.60 -8.22
CA TRP A 615 -1.81 9.78 -9.44
C TRP A 615 -0.43 9.57 -10.03
N ARG A 616 0.58 10.28 -9.53
CA ARG A 616 2.00 10.09 -9.86
C ARG A 616 2.72 9.17 -8.86
N THR A 617 1.97 8.46 -8.01
CA THR A 617 2.52 7.50 -7.02
C THR A 617 2.39 6.06 -7.52
N ALA A 618 3.13 5.13 -6.90
CA ALA A 618 3.12 3.72 -7.29
C ALA A 618 1.76 3.02 -7.05
N ASN A 619 0.98 3.51 -6.07
CA ASN A 619 -0.38 3.06 -5.78
C ASN A 619 -1.32 4.25 -5.99
N PRO A 620 -1.69 4.57 -7.25
CA PRO A 620 -2.59 5.69 -7.53
C PRO A 620 -3.98 5.45 -6.91
N PRO A 621 -4.82 6.49 -6.77
CA PRO A 621 -6.19 6.33 -6.33
C PRO A 621 -7.11 5.55 -7.32
N VAL A 622 -8.41 5.53 -7.04
CA VAL A 622 -9.47 4.92 -7.89
C VAL A 622 -10.00 5.94 -8.89
N GLY A 623 -10.23 5.52 -10.14
CA GLY A 623 -10.49 6.35 -11.32
C GLY A 623 -9.23 6.60 -12.17
N MET A 624 -9.05 7.84 -12.66
CA MET A 624 -7.79 8.33 -13.26
C MET A 624 -7.61 9.85 -13.10
N ASP A 625 -6.37 10.32 -12.98
CA ASP A 625 -5.95 11.65 -13.44
C ASP A 625 -4.92 11.49 -14.56
N PHE A 626 -5.01 12.34 -15.59
CA PHE A 626 -4.31 12.13 -16.86
C PHE A 626 -2.88 12.68 -16.87
N ALA A 627 -2.35 13.05 -15.69
CA ALA A 627 -0.97 13.44 -15.42
C ALA A 627 0.13 12.61 -16.11
N ARG A 628 -0.15 11.34 -16.43
CA ARG A 628 0.78 10.39 -17.06
C ARG A 628 0.74 10.37 -18.59
N TYR A 629 -0.28 11.00 -19.19
CA TYR A 629 -0.43 11.16 -20.64
C TYR A 629 -0.16 12.59 -21.12
N THR A 630 -0.02 13.54 -20.19
CA THR A 630 0.36 14.94 -20.45
C THR A 630 1.58 15.00 -21.36
N ASP A 631 1.40 15.67 -22.50
CA ASP A 631 2.42 15.99 -23.48
C ASP A 631 2.74 17.49 -23.40
N PRO A 632 3.92 17.91 -22.89
CA PRO A 632 4.23 19.31 -22.64
C PRO A 632 4.18 20.23 -23.88
N ALA A 633 4.07 19.68 -25.09
CA ALA A 633 3.95 20.45 -26.33
C ALA A 633 2.52 20.56 -26.88
N THR A 634 1.64 19.57 -26.63
CA THR A 634 0.37 19.45 -27.39
C THR A 634 -0.84 18.85 -26.65
N PHE A 635 -0.74 18.42 -25.39
CA PHE A 635 -1.88 17.84 -24.66
C PHE A 635 -1.71 17.93 -23.14
N ASN A 636 -2.53 18.73 -22.44
CA ASN A 636 -2.35 18.87 -20.99
C ASN A 636 -2.82 17.64 -20.18
N GLY A 637 -3.65 16.76 -20.77
CA GLY A 637 -4.43 15.74 -20.05
C GLY A 637 -5.92 16.08 -20.04
N LEU A 638 -6.75 15.11 -19.59
CA LEU A 638 -8.14 15.37 -19.17
C LEU A 638 -8.11 15.71 -17.66
N GLY A 639 -8.76 16.79 -17.25
CA GLY A 639 -8.66 17.33 -15.88
C GLY A 639 -9.79 16.94 -14.93
N HIS A 640 -10.94 16.49 -15.43
CA HIS A 640 -12.19 16.50 -14.66
C HIS A 640 -12.17 15.63 -13.42
N HIS A 641 -11.58 14.45 -13.50
CA HIS A 641 -11.48 13.53 -12.38
C HIS A 641 -10.40 13.96 -11.33
N SER A 642 -9.63 15.03 -11.60
CA SER A 642 -8.89 15.75 -10.54
C SER A 642 -9.82 16.63 -9.70
N GLN A 643 -10.87 17.23 -10.28
CA GLN A 643 -11.83 18.08 -9.58
C GLN A 643 -13.03 17.32 -8.98
N PHE A 644 -13.53 16.28 -9.67
CA PHE A 644 -14.69 15.47 -9.27
C PHE A 644 -14.27 14.02 -8.98
N LYS A 645 -14.78 13.44 -7.90
CA LYS A 645 -14.47 12.07 -7.47
C LYS A 645 -15.75 11.26 -7.39
N CYS A 646 -15.72 10.02 -7.87
CA CYS A 646 -16.70 9.02 -7.46
C CYS A 646 -16.43 8.66 -6.00
N LEU A 647 -17.46 8.69 -5.16
CA LEU A 647 -17.40 8.40 -3.73
C LEU A 647 -18.37 7.26 -3.42
N VAL A 648 -17.88 6.25 -2.71
CA VAL A 648 -18.65 5.12 -2.19
C VAL A 648 -18.71 5.26 -0.68
N VAL A 649 -19.89 5.06 -0.09
CA VAL A 649 -20.08 5.22 1.35
C VAL A 649 -20.25 3.85 2.02
N ASP A 650 -19.40 3.55 3.00
CA ASP A 650 -19.44 2.30 3.78
C ASP A 650 -19.13 2.57 5.25
N ASP A 651 -19.75 1.83 6.17
CA ASP A 651 -19.37 1.84 7.60
C ASP A 651 -17.97 1.22 7.80
N GLU A 652 -17.58 0.25 6.98
CA GLU A 652 -16.27 -0.41 7.03
C GLU A 652 -15.53 -0.32 5.66
N PRO A 653 -14.95 0.84 5.29
CA PRO A 653 -14.20 1.00 4.04
C PRO A 653 -13.07 -0.02 3.86
N SER A 654 -12.98 -0.60 2.67
CA SER A 654 -12.01 -1.65 2.36
C SER A 654 -10.57 -1.14 2.45
N SER A 655 -9.65 -1.97 2.96
CA SER A 655 -8.24 -1.58 3.10
C SER A 655 -7.61 -1.27 1.74
N GLY A 656 -7.32 0.03 1.50
CA GLY A 656 -6.80 0.53 0.22
C GLY A 656 -7.84 1.14 -0.73
N ALA A 657 -9.14 1.01 -0.45
CA ALA A 657 -10.21 1.60 -1.25
C ALA A 657 -10.37 3.10 -0.96
N VAL A 658 -9.54 3.92 -1.61
CA VAL A 658 -9.51 5.39 -1.49
C VAL A 658 -10.81 6.13 -1.87
N GLN A 659 -11.72 5.45 -2.57
CA GLN A 659 -13.06 5.96 -2.89
C GLN A 659 -14.10 5.59 -1.83
N GLU A 660 -13.81 4.62 -0.96
CA GLU A 660 -14.69 4.22 0.14
C GLU A 660 -14.44 5.09 1.38
N LEU A 661 -15.50 5.70 1.89
CA LEU A 661 -15.45 6.61 3.05
C LEU A 661 -16.62 6.32 4.00
N THR A 662 -16.39 6.47 5.31
CA THR A 662 -17.48 6.46 6.27
C THR A 662 -18.39 7.68 6.11
N PRO A 663 -19.67 7.62 6.52
CA PRO A 663 -20.57 8.78 6.46
C PRO A 663 -20.00 10.02 7.15
N ASP A 664 -19.21 9.86 8.22
CA ASP A 664 -18.51 10.96 8.91
C ASP A 664 -17.19 11.34 8.24
N GLY A 665 -16.51 10.40 7.55
CA GLY A 665 -15.37 10.69 6.68
C GLY A 665 -15.76 11.59 5.50
N VAL A 666 -16.90 11.32 4.85
CA VAL A 666 -17.45 12.17 3.77
C VAL A 666 -17.72 13.60 4.27
N LYS A 667 -18.36 13.74 5.44
CA LYS A 667 -18.63 15.05 6.08
C LYS A 667 -17.33 15.78 6.40
N SER A 668 -16.38 15.10 7.04
CA SER A 668 -15.09 15.65 7.45
C SER A 668 -14.22 16.08 6.26
N ALA A 669 -14.36 15.41 5.12
CA ALA A 669 -13.65 15.75 3.89
C ALA A 669 -14.23 16.95 3.11
N GLY A 670 -15.45 17.41 3.45
CA GLY A 670 -16.02 18.68 2.98
C GLY A 670 -16.48 18.72 1.51
N PHE A 671 -16.64 17.56 0.86
CA PHE A 671 -17.04 17.43 -0.55
C PHE A 671 -18.34 18.17 -0.89
N ARG A 672 -18.42 18.73 -2.11
CA ARG A 672 -19.71 19.19 -2.68
C ARG A 672 -20.38 18.02 -3.39
N LEU A 673 -21.40 17.47 -2.74
CA LEU A 673 -22.04 16.20 -3.12
C LEU A 673 -23.20 16.39 -4.10
N SER A 674 -23.24 15.53 -5.11
CA SER A 674 -24.38 15.35 -6.01
C SER A 674 -24.65 13.85 -6.22
N ARG A 675 -25.89 13.50 -6.57
CA ARG A 675 -26.26 12.15 -7.05
C ARG A 675 -26.78 12.28 -8.48
N CYS A 676 -26.20 11.52 -9.40
CA CYS A 676 -26.53 11.55 -10.82
C CYS A 676 -27.51 10.43 -11.21
N GLY A 677 -28.29 10.69 -12.26
CA GLY A 677 -29.24 9.73 -12.84
C GLY A 677 -29.71 10.18 -14.23
N LYS A 678 -30.51 9.33 -14.89
CA LYS A 678 -31.02 9.60 -16.25
C LYS A 678 -32.07 10.72 -16.26
N ALA A 679 -31.90 11.69 -17.15
CA ALA A 679 -32.70 12.91 -17.22
C ALA A 679 -33.33 13.13 -18.62
N GLY A 680 -34.53 12.59 -18.82
CA GLY A 680 -35.33 12.84 -20.02
C GLY A 680 -34.93 11.99 -21.26
N PRO A 681 -35.54 12.26 -22.43
CA PRO A 681 -35.30 11.51 -23.65
C PRO A 681 -34.09 12.04 -24.44
N ALA A 682 -33.13 11.16 -24.75
CA ALA A 682 -32.01 11.48 -25.64
C ALA A 682 -32.44 11.57 -27.11
N VAL A 683 -32.01 12.62 -27.82
CA VAL A 683 -32.16 12.75 -29.29
C VAL A 683 -30.92 13.42 -29.87
N VAL A 684 -30.00 12.61 -30.41
CA VAL A 684 -28.79 13.09 -31.12
C VAL A 684 -28.89 12.65 -32.60
N PRO A 685 -29.10 13.58 -33.56
CA PRO A 685 -29.26 13.21 -34.97
C PRO A 685 -27.93 12.97 -35.70
N GLY A 686 -27.51 11.70 -35.79
CA GLY A 686 -26.58 11.19 -36.81
C GLY A 686 -25.09 11.18 -36.46
N GLY A 687 -24.52 9.98 -36.31
CA GLY A 687 -23.07 9.76 -36.20
C GLY A 687 -22.67 8.77 -35.10
N THR A 688 -22.45 7.51 -35.49
CA THR A 688 -21.71 6.43 -34.79
C THR A 688 -21.31 6.63 -33.31
N ASN A 689 -22.32 6.57 -32.42
CA ASN A 689 -22.42 5.73 -31.22
C ASN A 689 -21.24 5.63 -30.20
N PRO A 690 -21.46 5.65 -28.86
CA PRO A 690 -22.70 5.44 -28.08
C PRO A 690 -23.76 6.52 -28.22
N SER A 691 -25.01 6.20 -27.90
CA SER A 691 -26.00 7.24 -27.63
C SER A 691 -25.65 7.91 -26.29
N ASP A 692 -25.32 9.20 -26.33
CA ASP A 692 -24.89 9.91 -25.12
C ASP A 692 -26.08 10.01 -24.15
N THR A 693 -25.93 9.39 -22.98
CA THR A 693 -26.98 9.37 -21.97
C THR A 693 -27.18 10.79 -21.45
N VAL A 694 -28.41 11.30 -21.54
CA VAL A 694 -28.73 12.58 -20.90
C VAL A 694 -28.76 12.36 -19.38
N VAL A 695 -27.74 12.86 -18.70
CA VAL A 695 -27.58 12.77 -17.25
C VAL A 695 -28.01 14.09 -16.60
N GLY A 696 -28.68 14.00 -15.45
CA GLY A 696 -28.88 15.13 -14.54
C GLY A 696 -28.43 14.74 -13.13
N CYS A 697 -27.80 15.67 -12.41
CA CYS A 697 -27.35 15.42 -11.05
C CYS A 697 -27.97 16.41 -10.05
N GLU A 698 -28.56 15.87 -8.99
CA GLU A 698 -29.17 16.65 -7.92
C GLU A 698 -28.20 16.80 -6.74
N ARG A 699 -28.23 17.94 -6.05
CA ARG A 699 -27.41 18.20 -4.86
C ARG A 699 -27.81 17.27 -3.71
N VAL A 700 -26.81 16.70 -3.03
CA VAL A 700 -26.99 15.90 -1.80
C VAL A 700 -26.47 16.68 -0.59
N ASP A 701 -27.18 16.59 0.54
CA ASP A 701 -26.74 17.17 1.81
C ASP A 701 -25.87 16.17 2.59
N ALA A 702 -24.70 16.61 3.07
CA ALA A 702 -23.77 15.72 3.76
C ALA A 702 -24.32 15.10 5.06
N SER A 703 -25.38 15.66 5.66
CA SER A 703 -26.08 15.08 6.80
C SER A 703 -27.07 13.96 6.42
N SER A 704 -27.54 13.93 5.17
CA SER A 704 -28.47 12.90 4.68
C SER A 704 -27.78 11.62 4.20
N VAL A 705 -26.47 11.68 3.93
CA VAL A 705 -25.61 10.56 3.48
C VAL A 705 -25.69 9.34 4.41
N ARG A 706 -25.77 8.13 3.82
CA ARG A 706 -25.85 6.84 4.53
C ARG A 706 -24.88 5.81 3.94
N PRO A 707 -24.50 4.77 4.71
CA PRO A 707 -23.80 3.60 4.18
C PRO A 707 -24.59 2.97 3.02
N GLY A 708 -23.90 2.59 1.96
CA GLY A 708 -24.48 2.13 0.70
C GLY A 708 -24.75 3.24 -0.33
N ASP A 709 -24.66 4.53 0.03
CA ASP A 709 -24.67 5.61 -0.95
C ASP A 709 -23.47 5.53 -1.91
N VAL A 710 -23.70 5.88 -3.17
CA VAL A 710 -22.67 6.24 -4.14
C VAL A 710 -23.00 7.63 -4.67
N LEU A 711 -21.99 8.51 -4.72
CA LEU A 711 -22.15 9.94 -4.92
C LEU A 711 -21.00 10.51 -5.76
N TRP A 712 -21.27 11.58 -6.50
CA TRP A 712 -20.23 12.44 -7.06
C TRP A 712 -19.88 13.53 -6.05
N GLY A 713 -18.61 13.64 -5.68
CA GLY A 713 -18.10 14.69 -4.81
C GLY A 713 -17.07 15.57 -5.51
N ALA A 714 -17.35 16.86 -5.66
CA ALA A 714 -16.29 17.80 -6.03
C ALA A 714 -15.37 18.06 -4.83
N VAL A 715 -14.06 18.02 -5.07
CA VAL A 715 -13.06 18.30 -4.03
C VAL A 715 -13.15 19.79 -3.65
N PRO A 716 -13.32 20.14 -2.35
CA PRO A 716 -13.34 21.52 -1.93
C PRO A 716 -11.94 22.15 -2.05
N TYR A 717 -11.88 23.47 -2.01
CA TYR A 717 -10.60 24.19 -1.90
C TYR A 717 -9.78 23.64 -0.72
N ARG A 718 -8.49 23.38 -0.97
CA ARG A 718 -7.49 23.07 0.06
C ARG A 718 -6.30 23.99 -0.14
N ASP A 719 -5.75 24.46 0.97
CA ASP A 719 -4.72 25.48 0.88
C ASP A 719 -3.42 24.95 0.30
N TYR A 720 -2.83 25.74 -0.59
CA TYR A 720 -1.53 25.48 -1.17
C TYR A 720 -0.86 26.82 -1.45
N GLY A 721 0.10 27.17 -0.60
CA GLY A 721 0.87 28.40 -0.71
C GLY A 721 2.25 28.24 -0.09
N PRO A 722 3.32 28.71 -0.77
CA PRO A 722 4.58 29.02 -0.12
C PRO A 722 4.47 30.43 0.52
N THR A 723 3.67 30.56 1.57
CA THR A 723 3.61 31.78 2.39
C THR A 723 4.53 31.62 3.60
N PRO A 724 5.63 32.39 3.71
CA PRO A 724 6.29 32.63 4.99
C PRO A 724 5.28 33.18 6.00
N TYR A 725 5.44 32.81 7.27
CA TYR A 725 4.38 32.90 8.26
C TYR A 725 4.15 34.31 8.82
N MET A 726 2.90 34.61 9.16
CA MET A 726 2.54 34.76 10.58
C MET A 726 1.09 34.34 10.88
N ARG A 727 0.82 34.00 12.13
CA ARG A 727 -0.51 33.67 12.69
C ARG A 727 -1.03 34.88 13.48
N TYR A 728 -2.35 34.97 13.68
CA TYR A 728 -2.91 35.79 14.77
C TYR A 728 -3.77 35.01 15.79
N ASP A 729 -4.45 33.93 15.40
CA ASP A 729 -5.44 33.25 16.26
C ASP A 729 -5.36 31.71 16.31
N GLY A 730 -4.46 31.07 15.55
CA GLY A 730 -3.92 29.75 15.93
C GLY A 730 -4.65 28.50 15.43
N LEU A 731 -4.90 28.36 14.12
CA LEU A 731 -5.30 27.09 13.49
C LEU A 731 -4.20 26.44 12.63
N ASP A 732 -4.46 25.21 12.18
CA ASP A 732 -3.46 24.17 11.86
C ASP A 732 -2.55 24.43 10.63
N MET A 733 -1.32 23.92 10.70
CA MET A 733 -0.30 24.00 9.63
C MET A 733 -0.34 22.75 8.74
N GLY A 734 -1.36 22.65 7.91
CA GLY A 734 -1.54 21.53 7.00
C GLY A 734 -0.42 21.40 5.96
N THR A 735 0.50 20.45 6.14
CA THR A 735 1.51 20.04 5.14
C THR A 735 0.92 19.29 3.93
N ALA A 736 -0.41 19.24 3.84
CA ALA A 736 -1.17 18.52 2.83
C ALA A 736 -1.10 19.23 1.47
N ARG A 737 -0.13 18.85 0.64
CA ARG A 737 -0.08 19.18 -0.79
C ARG A 737 -1.46 18.98 -1.44
N TYR A 738 -1.81 19.86 -2.38
CA TYR A 738 -3.02 19.81 -3.20
C TYR A 738 -3.41 18.38 -3.62
N GLN A 739 -4.69 18.01 -3.44
CA GLN A 739 -5.22 16.66 -3.64
C GLN A 739 -6.35 16.63 -4.70
N GLY A 740 -6.21 17.47 -5.74
CA GLY A 740 -7.27 17.73 -6.72
C GLY A 740 -8.25 18.83 -6.29
N GLY A 741 -8.96 19.41 -7.25
CA GLY A 741 -9.88 20.56 -7.08
C GLY A 741 -9.75 21.54 -8.25
N CYS A 742 -10.11 22.81 -8.04
CA CYS A 742 -9.59 23.90 -8.87
C CYS A 742 -8.11 24.14 -8.57
N VAL A 743 -7.34 24.67 -9.53
CA VAL A 743 -6.07 25.36 -9.21
C VAL A 743 -6.37 26.46 -8.21
N ASN A 744 -5.50 26.61 -7.21
CA ASN A 744 -5.59 27.73 -6.30
C ASN A 744 -5.41 29.04 -7.08
N SER A 745 -6.49 29.79 -7.28
CA SER A 745 -6.49 31.10 -7.95
C SER A 745 -5.42 32.04 -7.39
N CYS A 746 -5.11 31.92 -6.09
CA CYS A 746 -4.03 32.67 -5.48
C CYS A 746 -2.65 32.33 -6.05
N VAL A 747 -2.33 31.07 -6.35
CA VAL A 747 -1.00 30.72 -6.90
C VAL A 747 -0.76 31.40 -8.25
N GLU A 748 -1.81 31.59 -9.04
CA GLU A 748 -1.72 32.25 -10.35
C GLU A 748 -1.79 33.79 -10.24
N ALA A 749 -2.54 34.32 -9.26
CA ALA A 749 -2.76 35.76 -9.09
C ALA A 749 -1.82 36.46 -8.09
N LEU A 750 -1.15 35.73 -7.18
CA LEU A 750 -0.28 36.30 -6.14
C LEU A 750 0.92 37.01 -6.77
N ALA A 751 1.44 36.49 -7.88
CA ALA A 751 2.46 37.14 -8.72
C ALA A 751 1.99 38.44 -9.40
N SER A 752 0.73 38.83 -9.24
CA SER A 752 0.15 40.11 -9.67
C SER A 752 -0.39 40.97 -8.51
N CYS A 753 -0.17 40.55 -7.27
CA CYS A 753 -0.45 41.41 -6.12
C CYS A 753 0.61 42.52 -6.02
N PRO A 754 0.21 43.75 -5.62
CA PRO A 754 1.16 44.83 -5.33
C PRO A 754 2.29 44.36 -4.42
N GLY A 755 3.52 44.76 -4.76
CA GLY A 755 4.75 44.47 -4.03
C GLY A 755 5.13 43.00 -3.84
N TYR A 756 4.41 42.02 -4.40
CA TYR A 756 4.83 40.62 -4.31
C TYR A 756 6.16 40.34 -5.03
N ASP A 757 6.44 41.05 -6.11
CA ASP A 757 7.72 41.02 -6.84
C ASP A 757 8.85 41.78 -6.13
N ILE A 758 8.50 42.60 -5.14
CA ILE A 758 9.41 43.36 -4.27
C ILE A 758 9.73 42.53 -3.02
N ASN A 759 8.70 42.15 -2.25
CA ASN A 759 8.80 41.26 -1.10
C ASN A 759 7.60 40.27 -1.05
N PRO A 760 7.80 38.98 -1.38
CA PRO A 760 6.75 37.95 -1.32
C PRO A 760 6.10 37.70 0.05
N ILE A 761 6.62 38.28 1.15
CA ILE A 761 6.08 38.18 2.51
C ILE A 761 5.05 39.29 2.78
N ALA A 762 5.14 40.42 2.07
CA ALA A 762 4.28 41.59 2.23
C ALA A 762 2.87 41.41 1.63
N ALA A 763 2.69 40.45 0.72
CA ALA A 763 1.46 40.27 -0.04
C ALA A 763 0.77 38.93 0.22
N ALA A 764 -0.52 38.98 0.56
CA ALA A 764 -1.41 37.83 0.69
C ALA A 764 -2.59 37.89 -0.30
N CYS A 765 -3.03 36.72 -0.75
CA CYS A 765 -4.21 36.57 -1.58
C CYS A 765 -5.48 36.38 -0.74
N LEU A 766 -6.54 37.11 -1.09
CA LEU A 766 -7.90 36.94 -0.57
C LEU A 766 -8.71 36.02 -1.49
N ARG A 767 -9.46 35.08 -0.90
CA ARG A 767 -10.16 34.00 -1.61
C ARG A 767 -11.46 33.61 -0.93
N ASP A 768 -12.45 33.09 -1.67
CA ASP A 768 -13.65 32.50 -1.07
C ASP A 768 -13.51 30.98 -0.92
N PRO A 769 -13.44 30.42 0.31
CA PRO A 769 -13.39 28.96 0.53
C PRO A 769 -14.72 28.24 0.20
N ARG A 770 -15.78 28.97 -0.15
CA ARG A 770 -17.10 28.41 -0.53
C ARG A 770 -17.23 28.28 -2.05
N ASP A 771 -16.84 29.31 -2.81
CA ASP A 771 -16.78 29.34 -4.29
C ASP A 771 -15.42 28.79 -4.78
N PHE A 772 -15.09 27.56 -4.36
CA PHE A 772 -13.93 26.77 -4.82
C PHE A 772 -12.54 27.43 -4.75
N GLY A 773 -12.33 28.40 -3.85
CA GLY A 773 -11.05 29.10 -3.70
C GLY A 773 -10.84 30.24 -4.69
N LYS A 774 -11.91 30.73 -5.31
CA LYS A 774 -11.92 31.88 -6.20
C LYS A 774 -11.18 33.07 -5.60
N PHE A 775 -10.29 33.66 -6.40
CA PHE A 775 -9.63 34.93 -6.11
C PHE A 775 -10.65 36.05 -5.89
N LEU A 776 -10.53 36.76 -4.76
CA LEU A 776 -11.33 37.93 -4.41
C LEU A 776 -10.54 39.24 -4.52
N GLY A 777 -9.21 39.18 -4.40
CA GLY A 777 -8.31 40.33 -4.40
C GLY A 777 -6.99 40.02 -3.70
N CYS A 778 -6.17 41.03 -3.53
CA CYS A 778 -4.96 40.99 -2.71
C CYS A 778 -5.17 41.79 -1.42
N SER A 779 -4.39 41.47 -0.40
CA SER A 779 -4.07 42.34 0.73
C SER A 779 -2.56 42.45 0.76
N ALA A 780 -2.02 43.65 0.75
CA ALA A 780 -0.60 43.90 0.96
C ALA A 780 -0.41 44.77 2.21
N TRP A 781 0.82 44.81 2.73
CA TRP A 781 1.22 45.61 3.88
C TRP A 781 2.73 45.87 3.84
N GLU A 782 3.15 47.01 4.38
CA GLU A 782 4.58 47.32 4.50
C GLU A 782 5.33 46.35 5.43
N VAL A 783 6.56 46.03 5.05
CA VAL A 783 7.57 45.32 5.83
C VAL A 783 8.79 46.25 5.91
N CYS A 784 9.48 46.29 7.05
CA CYS A 784 10.67 47.12 7.16
C CYS A 784 11.85 46.50 6.40
N ASP A 785 11.98 46.86 5.11
CA ASP A 785 13.08 46.46 4.23
C ASP A 785 13.61 47.59 3.33
N GLY A 786 13.07 48.81 3.46
CA GLY A 786 13.51 49.98 2.70
C GLY A 786 12.96 50.02 1.27
N LEU A 787 11.94 49.21 0.98
CA LEU A 787 11.20 49.18 -0.27
C LEU A 787 9.71 49.53 0.01
N ASP A 788 8.96 49.75 -1.06
CA ASP A 788 7.51 50.01 -1.05
C ASP A 788 6.84 48.66 -1.35
N ASN A 789 6.26 48.01 -0.34
CA ASN A 789 5.76 46.63 -0.45
C ASN A 789 4.24 46.52 -0.58
N ASP A 790 3.46 47.54 -0.23
CA ASP A 790 2.02 47.58 -0.53
C ASP A 790 1.68 48.33 -1.83
N GLY A 791 2.62 49.11 -2.36
CA GLY A 791 2.53 49.80 -3.65
C GLY A 791 1.82 51.16 -3.60
N ASP A 792 1.63 51.76 -2.42
CA ASP A 792 1.02 53.10 -2.31
C ASP A 792 1.98 54.25 -2.72
N GLY A 793 3.28 53.98 -2.83
CA GLY A 793 4.32 54.94 -3.17
C GLY A 793 5.13 55.49 -1.98
N VAL A 794 4.94 54.95 -0.77
CA VAL A 794 5.59 55.40 0.47
C VAL A 794 6.28 54.24 1.19
N VAL A 795 7.59 54.12 0.95
CA VAL A 795 8.50 53.17 1.62
C VAL A 795 8.41 53.22 3.16
N ASP A 796 8.39 52.04 3.79
CA ASP A 796 8.40 51.80 5.23
C ASP A 796 7.24 52.52 5.98
N ASN A 797 6.08 52.71 5.34
CA ASN A 797 5.00 53.51 5.95
C ASN A 797 4.36 52.84 7.17
N GLY A 798 3.97 53.65 8.16
CA GLY A 798 3.21 53.19 9.33
C GLY A 798 3.99 52.49 10.44
N ASP A 799 5.33 52.49 10.39
CA ASP A 799 6.23 51.80 11.34
C ASP A 799 6.10 50.26 11.28
N PRO A 800 6.38 49.65 10.10
CA PRO A 800 6.14 48.23 9.85
C PRO A 800 7.05 47.35 10.70
N GLY A 801 6.46 46.38 11.43
CA GLY A 801 7.21 45.56 12.41
C GLY A 801 7.63 46.30 13.69
N GLY A 802 7.26 47.57 13.83
CA GLY A 802 7.42 48.34 15.07
C GLY A 802 6.47 47.90 16.19
N GLY A 803 6.68 48.42 17.39
CA GLY A 803 5.80 48.19 18.54
C GLY A 803 5.94 46.83 19.23
N VAL A 804 6.96 46.03 18.88
CA VAL A 804 7.24 44.72 19.50
C VAL A 804 8.35 44.89 20.55
N ALA A 805 8.18 44.27 21.73
CA ALA A 805 9.22 44.28 22.75
C ALA A 805 10.47 43.49 22.29
N CYS A 806 11.65 44.09 22.47
CA CYS A 806 12.94 43.59 22.01
C CYS A 806 14.06 43.85 23.04
N ASP A 807 15.17 43.16 22.85
CA ASP A 807 16.43 43.37 23.58
C ASP A 807 17.31 44.32 22.76
N THR A 808 17.78 45.42 23.36
CA THR A 808 18.63 46.42 22.69
C THR A 808 20.12 46.02 22.65
N GLY A 809 20.51 44.96 23.38
CA GLY A 809 21.90 44.60 23.63
C GLY A 809 22.62 45.52 24.63
N ARG A 810 21.89 46.43 25.30
CA ARG A 810 22.38 47.22 26.44
C ARG A 810 22.07 46.50 27.75
N PHE A 811 22.74 46.91 28.83
CA PHE A 811 22.46 46.40 30.17
C PHE A 811 21.41 47.25 30.90
N GLY A 812 20.93 46.73 32.04
CA GLY A 812 20.12 47.51 32.97
C GLY A 812 18.75 47.90 32.45
N VAL A 813 18.31 49.12 32.80
CA VAL A 813 16.99 49.64 32.38
C VAL A 813 16.89 49.84 30.86
N CYS A 814 18.02 49.94 30.16
CA CYS A 814 18.08 50.05 28.71
C CYS A 814 17.96 48.71 27.96
N GLU A 815 18.07 47.56 28.65
CA GLU A 815 17.97 46.22 28.02
C GLU A 815 16.64 46.08 27.26
N ALA A 816 15.55 46.50 27.90
CA ALA A 816 14.22 46.54 27.30
C ALA A 816 14.08 47.69 26.29
N GLY A 817 13.64 47.35 25.08
CA GLY A 817 13.24 48.31 24.06
C GLY A 817 12.02 47.89 23.26
N THR A 818 11.58 48.80 22.41
CA THR A 818 10.53 48.61 21.43
C THR A 818 11.12 48.67 20.03
N THR A 819 10.69 47.78 19.13
CA THR A 819 11.08 47.82 17.73
C THR A 819 10.49 49.05 17.04
N HIS A 820 11.28 49.65 16.14
CA HIS A 820 10.83 50.65 15.18
C HIS A 820 11.52 50.41 13.84
N CYS A 821 10.81 50.67 12.74
CA CYS A 821 11.42 50.71 11.42
C CYS A 821 12.14 52.05 11.21
N ILE A 822 13.46 52.02 11.03
CA ILE A 822 14.27 53.24 10.89
C ILE A 822 15.21 53.09 9.68
N GLY A 823 14.70 53.42 8.51
CA GLY A 823 15.48 53.47 7.25
C GLY A 823 15.71 52.09 6.63
N GLY A 824 14.68 51.27 6.54
CA GLY A 824 14.72 49.92 5.99
C GLY A 824 15.29 48.83 6.91
N GLU A 825 15.56 49.14 8.18
CA GLU A 825 15.97 48.15 9.18
C GLU A 825 15.11 48.25 10.46
N ILE A 826 14.74 47.10 11.02
CA ILE A 826 14.11 47.01 12.35
C ILE A 826 15.17 47.33 13.41
N VAL A 827 15.08 48.51 14.01
CA VAL A 827 15.94 48.97 15.10
C VAL A 827 15.20 48.77 16.42
N CYS A 828 15.82 48.07 17.37
CA CYS A 828 15.35 48.06 18.74
C CYS A 828 15.79 49.36 19.44
N THR A 829 14.85 50.21 19.85
CA THR A 829 15.17 51.43 20.61
C THR A 829 14.77 51.25 22.07
N GLN A 830 15.67 51.56 23.00
CA GLN A 830 15.44 51.47 24.44
C GLN A 830 14.18 52.22 24.89
N ASP A 831 13.36 51.56 25.72
CA ASP A 831 12.14 52.15 26.30
C ASP A 831 12.49 53.21 27.35
N VAL A 832 13.64 53.03 28.02
CA VAL A 832 14.21 53.93 29.02
C VAL A 832 15.61 54.37 28.57
N PRO A 833 15.89 55.68 28.47
CA PRO A 833 17.23 56.17 28.18
C PRO A 833 18.14 56.09 29.40
N GLU A 834 19.45 55.95 29.16
CA GLU A 834 20.51 56.04 30.18
C GLU A 834 20.38 57.32 31.05
N THR A 835 20.42 57.16 32.37
CA THR A 835 20.39 58.24 33.36
C THR A 835 21.46 58.04 34.44
N ALA A 836 21.72 59.03 35.29
CA ALA A 836 22.77 58.88 36.31
C ALA A 836 22.31 58.02 37.49
N GLU A 837 23.05 56.94 37.79
CA GLU A 837 22.82 55.98 38.88
C GLU A 837 22.19 56.59 40.15
N ILE A 838 21.05 56.02 40.55
CA ILE A 838 20.51 56.16 41.90
C ILE A 838 20.48 54.79 42.57
N CYS A 839 20.74 54.74 43.88
CA CYS A 839 20.58 53.49 44.63
C CYS A 839 19.09 53.09 44.61
N ASN A 840 18.75 52.16 43.72
CA ASN A 840 17.41 51.64 43.45
C ASN A 840 17.42 50.14 43.14
N GLY A 841 18.60 49.53 42.98
CA GLY A 841 18.80 48.12 42.69
C GLY A 841 18.79 47.76 41.20
N LEU A 842 18.79 48.74 40.29
CA LEU A 842 18.88 48.58 38.85
C LEU A 842 20.26 49.06 38.35
N ASP A 843 20.41 49.12 37.04
CA ASP A 843 21.55 49.69 36.31
C ASP A 843 20.91 50.77 35.43
N ASP A 844 20.90 52.00 35.92
CA ASP A 844 20.18 53.16 35.36
C ASP A 844 21.00 53.88 34.28
N ASP A 845 22.34 53.84 34.38
CA ASP A 845 23.25 54.41 33.37
C ASP A 845 23.62 53.39 32.26
N CYS A 846 23.23 52.14 32.45
CA CYS A 846 23.32 51.02 31.50
C CYS A 846 24.77 50.57 31.22
N ASN A 847 25.70 50.78 32.16
CA ASN A 847 27.11 50.38 32.04
C ASN A 847 27.37 48.87 32.27
N GLY A 848 26.41 48.12 32.82
CA GLY A 848 26.58 46.71 33.19
C GLY A 848 26.96 46.47 34.65
N ALA A 849 26.87 47.50 35.50
CA ALA A 849 27.01 47.41 36.94
C ALA A 849 25.78 48.01 37.63
N ILE A 850 25.49 47.55 38.85
CA ILE A 850 24.27 47.89 39.60
C ILE A 850 24.65 48.71 40.82
N ASP A 851 24.06 49.91 40.95
CA ASP A 851 24.30 50.88 42.01
C ASP A 851 25.81 51.23 42.19
N GLU A 852 26.65 51.18 41.14
CA GLU A 852 28.12 51.25 41.28
C GLU A 852 28.63 52.65 41.64
N THR A 853 27.85 53.67 41.30
CA THR A 853 27.88 55.03 41.84
C THR A 853 26.48 55.38 42.37
N PHE A 854 26.36 56.40 43.21
CA PHE A 854 25.08 57.04 43.57
C PHE A 854 25.34 58.28 44.44
N PRO A 855 24.38 59.23 44.54
CA PRO A 855 24.50 60.41 45.39
C PRO A 855 24.78 60.09 46.87
N GLY A 856 26.00 60.38 47.33
CA GLY A 856 26.45 60.16 48.70
C GLY A 856 27.09 58.79 48.96
N LYS A 857 27.39 57.98 47.93
CA LYS A 857 28.13 56.73 48.08
C LYS A 857 29.46 56.96 48.82
N GLY A 858 29.69 56.20 49.89
CA GLY A 858 30.88 56.32 50.73
C GLY A 858 30.87 57.43 51.80
N ASP A 859 29.81 58.25 51.90
CA ASP A 859 29.62 59.22 52.99
C ASP A 859 29.73 58.54 54.37
N ALA A 860 30.24 59.26 55.38
CA ALA A 860 30.23 58.77 56.76
C ALA A 860 28.80 58.67 57.33
N CYS A 861 28.54 57.61 58.09
CA CYS A 861 27.25 57.37 58.75
C CYS A 861 27.43 56.57 60.05
N THR A 862 26.33 56.43 60.80
CA THR A 862 26.27 55.62 62.02
C THR A 862 25.49 54.34 61.78
N VAL A 863 26.07 53.19 62.13
CA VAL A 863 25.43 51.88 62.00
C VAL A 863 24.37 51.70 63.12
N PRO A 864 23.09 51.43 62.81
CA PRO A 864 22.06 51.24 63.83
C PRO A 864 22.38 50.09 64.79
N ASN A 865 22.09 50.30 66.08
CA ASN A 865 22.25 49.34 67.19
C ASN A 865 23.70 48.96 67.58
N LEU A 866 24.73 49.51 66.93
CA LEU A 866 26.12 49.38 67.38
C LEU A 866 26.56 50.55 68.27
N LYS A 867 27.61 50.34 69.07
CA LYS A 867 28.20 51.31 70.01
C LYS A 867 29.69 51.55 69.71
N GLY A 868 30.32 52.43 70.49
CA GLY A 868 31.76 52.67 70.47
C GLY A 868 32.31 53.08 69.09
N GLU A 869 33.55 52.68 68.81
CA GLU A 869 34.15 52.81 67.48
C GLU A 869 33.39 52.00 66.40
N CYS A 870 32.71 50.93 66.83
CA CYS A 870 32.03 49.95 66.00
C CYS A 870 30.73 50.50 65.37
N ALA A 871 30.19 51.60 65.93
CA ALA A 871 29.08 52.34 65.36
C ALA A 871 29.44 53.14 64.10
N LYS A 872 30.73 53.28 63.74
CA LYS A 872 31.16 54.03 62.55
C LYS A 872 30.99 53.19 61.28
N GLY A 873 30.40 53.80 60.24
CA GLY A 873 30.22 53.16 58.95
C GLY A 873 30.28 54.13 57.76
N ARG A 874 30.07 53.59 56.56
CA ARG A 874 29.92 54.35 55.31
C ARG A 874 28.64 53.98 54.56
N LYS A 875 28.07 54.93 53.82
CA LYS A 875 26.92 54.68 52.95
C LYS A 875 27.27 53.73 51.81
N ALA A 876 26.57 52.62 51.73
CA ALA A 876 26.57 51.65 50.62
C ALA A 876 25.14 51.47 50.10
N CYS A 877 24.97 50.98 48.88
CA CYS A 877 23.67 50.50 48.40
C CYS A 877 23.58 49.00 48.67
N ALA A 878 22.40 48.51 49.05
CA ALA A 878 22.17 47.08 49.26
C ALA A 878 22.12 46.35 47.90
N SER A 879 23.04 45.43 47.67
CA SER A 879 23.19 44.68 46.41
C SER A 879 22.67 43.23 46.48
N PHE A 880 22.11 42.79 47.61
CA PHE A 880 21.71 41.40 47.87
C PHE A 880 20.17 41.25 47.98
N PRO A 881 19.55 40.20 47.41
CA PRO A 881 18.07 40.13 47.34
C PRO A 881 17.35 39.77 48.64
N GLU A 882 18.00 39.07 49.58
CA GLU A 882 17.32 38.41 50.72
C GLU A 882 17.72 38.94 52.11
N GLU A 883 18.61 39.93 52.20
CA GLU A 883 19.02 40.53 53.47
C GLU A 883 18.21 41.80 53.81
N ARG A 884 18.38 42.29 55.04
CA ARG A 884 17.83 43.58 55.50
C ARG A 884 19.00 44.55 55.73
N PRO A 885 19.09 45.68 55.02
CA PRO A 885 18.05 46.26 54.17
C PRO A 885 17.96 45.64 52.75
N PRO A 886 16.78 45.71 52.11
CA PRO A 886 16.52 45.11 50.81
C PRO A 886 17.31 45.80 49.68
N ARG A 887 17.50 45.08 48.57
CA ARG A 887 18.14 45.58 47.35
C ARG A 887 17.59 46.95 46.92
N GLY A 888 18.47 47.91 46.65
CA GLY A 888 18.10 49.27 46.27
C GLY A 888 17.85 50.25 47.43
N GLU A 889 18.16 49.89 48.69
CA GLU A 889 18.19 50.85 49.80
C GLU A 889 19.62 51.29 50.18
N VAL A 890 19.80 52.60 50.43
CA VAL A 890 21.06 53.16 50.94
C VAL A 890 21.18 52.87 52.44
N PHE A 891 22.23 52.15 52.83
CA PHE A 891 22.45 51.71 54.21
C PHE A 891 23.84 52.05 54.73
N CYS A 892 24.02 51.94 56.06
CA CYS A 892 25.32 52.18 56.69
C CYS A 892 26.09 50.88 56.90
N GLN A 893 27.12 50.65 56.08
CA GLN A 893 28.01 49.51 56.19
C GLN A 893 29.05 49.74 57.30
N GLN A 894 29.16 48.81 58.24
CA GLN A 894 30.14 48.82 59.33
C GLN A 894 31.59 48.73 58.82
N VAL A 895 32.50 49.51 59.42
CA VAL A 895 33.95 49.51 59.06
C VAL A 895 34.91 49.26 60.24
N LYS A 896 34.38 48.94 61.42
CA LYS A 896 35.14 48.69 62.66
C LYS A 896 34.49 47.53 63.43
N PHE A 897 35.26 46.55 63.90
CA PHE A 897 34.79 45.30 64.53
C PHE A 897 35.40 45.11 65.93
N PRO A 898 34.87 44.18 66.78
CA PRO A 898 35.36 43.95 68.14
C PRO A 898 36.82 43.47 68.26
N GLU A 899 37.54 44.00 69.25
CA GLU A 899 38.91 43.66 69.66
C GLU A 899 38.98 43.62 71.22
N ALA A 900 40.02 43.07 71.86
CA ALA A 900 40.04 42.87 73.34
C ALA A 900 40.65 44.04 74.15
N GLU A 901 40.15 44.27 75.37
CA GLU A 901 40.55 45.35 76.31
C GLU A 901 42.02 45.28 76.81
N THR A 902 42.56 46.42 77.28
CA THR A 902 43.87 46.52 77.97
C THR A 902 43.85 47.53 79.13
N CYS A 903 44.76 47.41 80.13
CA CYS A 903 44.92 48.43 81.20
C CYS A 903 45.54 49.78 80.69
N ALA A 904 45.67 50.02 79.38
CA ALA A 904 46.48 51.12 78.84
C ALA A 904 45.69 52.32 78.26
N ASP A 905 44.50 52.12 77.69
CA ASP A 905 43.72 53.16 77.03
C ASP A 905 42.20 53.04 77.24
N ALA A 906 41.52 54.19 77.29
CA ALA A 906 40.14 54.34 77.75
C ALA A 906 39.08 54.04 76.66
N LEU A 907 39.22 52.91 75.96
CA LEU A 907 38.49 52.62 74.73
C LEU A 907 37.71 51.30 74.80
N ASP A 908 36.40 51.41 74.57
CA ASP A 908 35.44 50.34 74.27
C ASP A 908 35.85 49.63 72.96
N HIS A 909 36.72 48.63 73.10
CA HIS A 909 37.32 47.88 71.99
C HIS A 909 36.48 46.67 71.57
N ASP A 910 35.77 46.00 72.50
CA ASP A 910 34.96 44.82 72.21
C ASP A 910 33.50 45.15 71.85
N CYS A 911 33.16 46.45 71.83
CA CYS A 911 31.87 47.03 71.45
C CYS A 911 30.73 46.76 72.45
N ASP A 912 31.00 46.28 73.67
CA ASP A 912 29.94 46.00 74.65
C ASP A 912 29.27 47.29 75.17
N GLY A 913 30.00 48.42 75.13
CA GLY A 913 29.59 49.74 75.61
C GLY A 913 30.31 50.24 76.87
N ASN A 914 31.33 49.53 77.35
CA ASN A 914 32.12 49.87 78.53
C ASN A 914 33.64 49.91 78.20
N PRO A 915 34.37 50.98 78.57
CA PRO A 915 35.82 51.05 78.34
C PRO A 915 36.70 50.47 79.46
N TYR A 916 36.14 49.88 80.53
CA TYR A 916 36.92 49.28 81.64
C TYR A 916 36.17 48.15 82.37
N THR A 917 36.77 46.96 82.50
CA THR A 917 36.21 45.80 83.25
C THR A 917 35.54 46.14 84.60
N GLU A 918 34.22 45.96 84.68
CA GLU A 918 33.49 46.04 85.95
C GLU A 918 33.52 44.70 86.70
N ASN A 919 33.81 44.74 88.01
CA ASN A 919 33.74 43.64 89.00
C ASN A 919 35.02 42.80 89.30
N GLY A 920 36.21 43.32 89.01
CA GLY A 920 37.27 43.31 90.03
C GLY A 920 38.04 41.99 90.26
N SER A 921 38.07 41.07 89.30
CA SER A 921 38.81 39.78 89.34
C SER A 921 40.24 39.87 88.77
N ASP A 922 40.81 41.06 88.72
CA ASP A 922 41.92 41.45 87.83
C ASP A 922 43.31 41.07 88.38
N GLU A 923 43.53 39.78 88.64
CA GLU A 923 44.85 39.21 88.86
C GLU A 923 45.41 38.72 87.52
N ASN A 924 46.57 39.25 87.10
CA ASN A 924 47.31 38.89 85.86
C ASN A 924 46.76 39.44 84.51
N ILE A 925 46.13 40.62 84.49
CA ILE A 925 45.87 41.35 83.21
C ILE A 925 47.19 41.87 82.62
N ALA A 926 47.30 41.89 81.28
CA ALA A 926 48.47 42.43 80.58
C ALA A 926 48.72 43.91 80.94
N GLY A 927 49.82 44.16 81.66
CA GLY A 927 50.21 45.49 82.16
C GLY A 927 50.16 45.67 83.68
N CYS A 928 49.78 44.66 84.45
CA CYS A 928 49.78 44.73 85.92
C CYS A 928 51.20 44.78 86.54
N ILE A 929 51.28 45.15 87.83
CA ILE A 929 52.51 45.18 88.63
C ILE A 929 52.32 44.51 90.00
N ASP A 930 53.40 43.92 90.54
CA ASP A 930 53.38 43.13 91.78
C ASP A 930 53.34 43.99 93.05
N TYR A 931 52.33 43.74 93.89
CA TYR A 931 52.19 44.29 95.24
C TYR A 931 52.36 43.21 96.31
N TYR A 932 53.11 43.53 97.37
CA TYR A 932 53.42 42.69 98.53
C TYR A 932 52.55 43.05 99.74
N TYR A 933 52.34 42.06 100.61
CA TYR A 933 51.48 42.16 101.79
C TYR A 933 52.19 42.82 102.98
N ASP A 934 51.47 43.69 103.66
CA ASP A 934 51.87 44.45 104.84
C ASP A 934 50.72 44.34 105.87
N GLY A 935 51.02 43.67 106.99
CA GLY A 935 50.04 43.15 107.94
C GLY A 935 49.52 44.15 108.94
N ASP A 936 50.39 44.88 109.63
CA ASP A 936 50.01 45.80 110.70
C ASP A 936 50.05 47.28 110.32
N GLY A 937 50.79 47.65 109.26
CA GLY A 937 50.89 49.01 108.76
C GLY A 937 52.10 49.82 109.21
N ASP A 938 53.19 49.18 109.64
CA ASP A 938 54.48 49.85 109.84
C ASP A 938 55.16 50.31 108.52
N GLY A 939 54.82 49.65 107.39
CA GLY A 939 55.33 49.95 106.04
C GLY A 939 56.38 48.96 105.52
N PHE A 940 56.72 47.91 106.27
CA PHE A 940 57.48 46.76 105.81
C PHE A 940 56.52 45.65 105.32
N ALA A 941 57.06 44.49 104.95
CA ALA A 941 56.28 43.39 104.37
C ALA A 941 56.68 42.05 105.00
N ASP A 942 55.71 41.14 105.14
CA ASP A 942 55.99 39.74 105.48
C ASP A 942 56.66 39.04 104.30
N ARG A 943 57.82 38.42 104.57
CA ARG A 943 58.56 37.61 103.60
C ARG A 943 57.86 36.32 103.21
N ASN A 944 56.91 35.86 104.02
CA ASN A 944 56.24 34.57 103.87
C ASN A 944 54.94 34.65 103.03
N VAL A 945 54.48 35.86 102.67
CA VAL A 945 53.28 36.07 101.84
C VAL A 945 53.68 36.45 100.40
N PRO A 946 53.28 35.68 99.38
CA PRO A 946 53.61 35.98 97.98
C PRO A 946 52.84 37.19 97.44
N PRO A 947 53.41 37.98 96.51
CA PRO A 947 52.76 39.17 95.96
C PRO A 947 51.60 38.86 95.00
N LYS A 948 50.86 39.90 94.60
CA LYS A 948 49.79 39.87 93.59
C LYS A 948 50.04 40.90 92.49
N CYS A 949 49.94 40.48 91.23
CA CYS A 949 50.02 41.37 90.06
C CYS A 949 48.67 42.04 89.80
N LEU A 950 48.61 43.37 90.02
CA LEU A 950 47.39 44.19 89.93
C LEU A 950 47.67 45.48 89.14
N CYS A 951 46.67 46.08 88.48
CA CYS A 951 46.82 47.41 87.86
C CYS A 951 46.78 48.57 88.91
N SER A 952 46.51 48.30 90.20
CA SER A 952 46.60 49.25 91.33
C SER A 952 46.61 48.52 92.70
N PRO A 953 47.05 49.14 93.83
CA PRO A 953 47.17 48.43 95.12
C PRO A 953 45.81 48.13 95.75
N LYS A 954 45.66 46.96 96.39
CA LYS A 954 44.35 46.43 96.82
C LYS A 954 44.42 45.78 98.21
N GLY A 955 43.72 46.38 99.17
CA GLY A 955 43.68 45.90 100.56
C GLY A 955 45.04 46.07 101.25
N LYS A 956 45.57 44.98 101.81
CA LYS A 956 46.92 44.93 102.44
C LYS A 956 48.06 44.68 101.46
N TYR A 957 47.78 44.37 100.19
CA TYR A 957 48.80 44.27 99.15
C TYR A 957 49.07 45.69 98.63
N ARG A 958 50.12 46.33 99.18
CA ARG A 958 50.42 47.77 98.97
C ARG A 958 51.90 48.11 98.83
N ILE A 959 52.82 47.28 99.30
CA ILE A 959 54.27 47.51 99.19
C ILE A 959 54.76 47.03 97.82
N VAL A 960 55.74 47.69 97.21
CA VAL A 960 56.36 47.26 95.95
C VAL A 960 57.86 47.07 96.19
N ALA A 961 58.39 45.89 95.83
CA ALA A 961 59.81 45.53 95.92
C ALA A 961 60.50 45.84 97.28
N PRO A 962 60.06 45.24 98.40
CA PRO A 962 60.67 45.44 99.71
C PRO A 962 62.15 44.99 99.76
N THR A 963 62.98 45.79 100.44
CA THR A 963 64.44 45.57 100.56
C THR A 963 64.89 45.08 101.93
N LYS A 964 64.09 45.34 102.96
CA LYS A 964 64.14 44.69 104.28
C LYS A 964 62.78 44.06 104.55
N TRP A 965 62.75 43.07 105.43
CA TRP A 965 61.58 42.25 105.72
C TRP A 965 61.23 42.35 107.19
N ASP A 966 59.95 42.36 107.49
CA ASP A 966 59.48 42.30 108.86
C ASP A 966 59.75 40.91 109.46
N CYS A 967 60.03 40.86 110.76
CA CYS A 967 60.13 39.64 111.56
C CYS A 967 58.88 39.38 112.42
N CYS A 968 57.95 40.33 112.54
CA CYS A 968 56.68 40.15 113.22
C CYS A 968 55.57 41.09 112.68
N ASP A 969 54.95 40.68 111.56
CA ASP A 969 53.83 41.31 110.79
C ASP A 969 52.48 41.43 111.55
N SER A 970 52.57 41.64 112.86
CA SER A 970 51.49 41.78 113.84
C SER A 970 51.85 42.66 115.05
N ASP A 971 53.05 43.26 115.08
CA ASP A 971 53.51 44.22 116.09
C ASP A 971 54.36 45.33 115.44
N PRO A 972 53.78 46.54 115.17
CA PRO A 972 54.41 47.62 114.41
C PRO A 972 55.53 48.37 115.17
N ASN A 973 56.21 47.65 116.05
CA ASN A 973 57.38 48.04 116.84
C ASN A 973 58.57 47.10 116.61
N ALA A 974 58.32 45.92 116.04
CA ALA A 974 59.25 44.81 115.91
C ALA A 974 59.81 44.74 114.48
N TYR A 975 60.38 45.87 114.03
CA TYR A 975 60.72 46.13 112.64
C TYR A 975 62.22 46.35 112.41
N PRO A 976 62.71 46.20 111.16
CA PRO A 976 64.12 46.41 110.84
C PRO A 976 64.68 47.78 111.26
N ASP A 977 65.80 47.77 111.99
CA ASP A 977 66.48 48.95 112.58
C ASP A 977 65.81 49.55 113.85
N SER A 978 64.81 48.89 114.45
CA SER A 978 64.29 49.28 115.76
C SER A 978 65.40 49.34 116.82
N ASN A 979 65.37 50.35 117.70
CA ASN A 979 66.47 50.62 118.63
C ASN A 979 66.10 50.53 120.12
N THR A 980 64.82 50.29 120.44
CA THR A 980 64.30 50.35 121.82
C THR A 980 64.41 49.03 122.58
N PHE A 981 65.22 49.00 123.63
CA PHE A 981 65.23 47.91 124.62
C PHE A 981 63.92 47.87 125.43
N ARG A 982 63.27 46.70 125.47
CA ARG A 982 61.96 46.44 126.11
C ARG A 982 62.06 45.25 127.08
N THR A 983 61.26 45.25 128.14
CA THR A 983 61.24 44.16 129.14
C THR A 983 60.20 43.06 128.85
N GLY A 984 59.44 43.21 127.77
CA GLY A 984 58.51 42.21 127.25
C GLY A 984 58.89 41.76 125.84
N ARG A 985 58.35 40.62 125.43
CA ARG A 985 58.46 40.07 124.07
C ARG A 985 57.52 40.82 123.10
N ASN A 986 57.83 40.80 121.81
CA ASN A 986 56.93 41.24 120.75
C ASN A 986 55.72 40.29 120.61
N ALA A 987 54.70 40.66 119.81
CA ALA A 987 53.51 39.82 119.63
C ALA A 987 53.83 38.39 119.14
N CYS A 988 54.92 38.20 118.40
CA CYS A 988 55.40 36.91 117.91
C CYS A 988 56.24 36.13 118.95
N GLY A 989 56.49 36.69 120.13
CA GLY A 989 57.16 36.01 121.24
C GLY A 989 58.69 36.13 121.26
N SER A 990 59.31 36.99 120.47
CA SER A 990 60.77 37.24 120.51
C SER A 990 61.12 38.44 121.41
N PHE A 991 62.34 38.51 121.95
CA PHE A 991 62.93 39.80 122.37
C PHE A 991 63.78 40.46 121.29
N ASP A 992 63.98 39.82 120.12
CA ASP A 992 64.41 40.52 118.91
C ASP A 992 63.26 41.45 118.49
N TRP A 993 63.50 42.75 118.62
CA TRP A 993 62.61 43.83 118.19
C TRP A 993 63.17 44.56 116.95
N ASN A 994 64.40 44.29 116.53
CA ASN A 994 65.10 45.01 115.46
C ASN A 994 65.26 44.21 114.14
N CYS A 995 64.80 42.97 114.14
CA CYS A 995 64.86 41.98 113.07
C CYS A 995 66.28 41.62 112.58
N ASP A 996 67.30 41.73 113.43
CA ASP A 996 68.67 41.27 113.11
C ASP A 996 68.95 39.79 113.49
N GLY A 997 68.07 39.18 114.31
CA GLY A 997 68.15 37.80 114.75
C GLY A 997 68.78 37.58 116.14
N VAL A 998 69.08 38.63 116.92
CA VAL A 998 69.83 38.52 118.19
C VAL A 998 69.19 39.32 119.34
N GLU A 999 68.76 38.64 120.41
CA GLU A 999 68.27 39.30 121.65
C GLU A 999 69.42 40.03 122.41
N GLU A 1000 69.60 41.35 122.20
CA GLU A 1000 70.67 42.18 122.82
C GLU A 1000 70.29 42.62 124.25
N LYS A 1001 71.24 42.57 125.21
CA LYS A 1001 70.99 42.81 126.65
C LYS A 1001 71.38 44.21 127.16
N GLN A 1002 70.44 44.94 127.78
CA GLN A 1002 70.66 46.33 128.23
C GLN A 1002 71.64 46.55 129.41
N ASN A 1003 71.56 45.78 130.51
CA ASN A 1003 72.34 46.03 131.74
C ASN A 1003 73.20 44.82 132.14
N THR A 1004 74.47 45.03 132.53
CA THR A 1004 75.44 43.92 132.71
C THR A 1004 76.33 43.99 133.97
N ALA A 1005 76.10 44.94 134.89
CA ALA A 1005 76.92 45.12 136.10
C ALA A 1005 76.42 44.33 137.34
N VAL A 1006 77.32 43.96 138.25
CA VAL A 1006 77.06 43.12 139.44
C VAL A 1006 77.62 43.78 140.71
N SER A 1007 76.89 43.74 141.84
CA SER A 1007 77.26 44.41 143.10
C SER A 1007 77.94 43.49 144.13
N ALA A 1008 78.61 44.07 145.13
CA ALA A 1008 79.41 43.37 146.14
C ALA A 1008 79.07 43.76 147.58
N SER A 1009 79.06 42.76 148.47
CA SER A 1009 78.26 42.73 149.71
C SER A 1009 78.55 43.79 150.78
N CYS A 1010 77.48 44.17 151.50
CA CYS A 1010 77.54 45.00 152.70
C CYS A 1010 78.50 44.45 153.74
N LYS A 1011 79.27 45.34 154.38
CA LYS A 1011 80.19 44.97 155.47
C LYS A 1011 80.04 45.89 156.66
N TYR A 1012 80.11 45.29 157.84
CA TYR A 1012 80.17 46.00 159.12
C TYR A 1012 81.61 46.46 159.39
N LYS A 1013 81.77 47.73 159.76
CA LYS A 1013 83.04 48.34 160.15
C LYS A 1013 82.79 49.35 161.27
N VAL A 1014 83.38 49.10 162.45
CA VAL A 1014 83.55 50.08 163.53
C VAL A 1014 82.29 50.95 163.77
N LEU A 1015 81.18 50.30 164.14
CA LEU A 1015 79.87 50.91 164.43
C LEU A 1015 79.08 51.47 163.23
N ALA A 1016 79.45 51.15 161.99
CA ALA A 1016 78.69 51.51 160.78
C ALA A 1016 78.67 50.39 159.72
N CYS A 1017 77.78 50.53 158.72
CA CYS A 1017 77.67 49.67 157.54
C CYS A 1017 77.90 50.49 156.26
N SER A 1018 78.35 49.84 155.19
CA SER A 1018 78.49 50.44 153.86
C SER A 1018 78.57 49.36 152.77
N LEU A 1019 78.24 49.75 151.52
CA LEU A 1019 78.48 48.94 150.33
C LEU A 1019 79.97 48.69 150.08
N ASN A 1020 80.29 47.58 149.40
CA ASN A 1020 81.65 47.22 148.98
C ASN A 1020 81.78 47.25 147.44
N GLY A 1021 81.09 48.16 146.77
CA GLY A 1021 81.08 48.31 145.31
C GLY A 1021 80.06 49.33 144.82
N ASN A 1022 79.87 49.41 143.50
CA ASN A 1022 78.79 50.19 142.89
C ASN A 1022 77.47 49.41 142.90
N ALA A 1023 76.36 50.10 142.60
CA ALA A 1023 75.06 49.48 142.40
C ALA A 1023 75.07 48.52 141.19
N GLY A 1024 74.36 47.39 141.30
CA GLY A 1024 74.40 46.32 140.30
C GLY A 1024 73.50 45.13 140.66
N TRP A 1025 73.38 44.18 139.74
CA TRP A 1025 72.69 42.91 139.96
C TRP A 1025 73.32 42.12 141.12
N GLU A 1026 72.51 41.38 141.88
CA GLU A 1026 73.01 40.47 142.90
C GLU A 1026 73.47 39.14 142.29
N GLY A 1027 74.79 38.89 142.29
CA GLY A 1027 75.40 37.63 141.90
C GLY A 1027 75.68 37.46 140.40
N ALA A 1028 74.69 37.67 139.53
CA ALA A 1028 74.82 37.46 138.08
C ALA A 1028 73.88 38.36 137.27
N VAL A 1029 74.07 38.41 135.95
CA VAL A 1029 73.22 39.17 135.01
C VAL A 1029 72.07 38.29 134.51
N PRO A 1030 70.78 38.67 134.70
CA PRO A 1030 69.63 37.90 134.26
C PRO A 1030 69.50 37.71 132.72
N ALA A 1031 68.59 36.82 132.32
CA ALA A 1031 68.14 36.64 130.92
C ALA A 1031 67.13 37.72 130.51
N CYS A 1032 66.80 37.83 129.22
CA CYS A 1032 65.82 38.80 128.73
C CYS A 1032 64.44 38.57 129.37
N GLY A 1033 63.83 39.62 129.92
CA GLY A 1033 62.59 39.54 130.69
C GLY A 1033 62.70 38.97 132.11
N GLU A 1034 63.85 38.41 132.51
CA GLU A 1034 64.04 37.90 133.87
C GLU A 1034 64.29 39.04 134.87
N SER A 1035 63.84 38.81 136.11
CA SER A 1035 63.89 39.82 137.18
C SER A 1035 64.74 39.36 138.36
N GLN A 1036 65.70 40.19 138.75
CA GLN A 1036 66.68 39.88 139.81
C GLN A 1036 66.86 41.08 140.74
N GLN A 1037 67.42 40.86 141.93
CA GLN A 1037 67.66 41.93 142.89
C GLN A 1037 68.81 42.83 142.42
N TRP A 1038 68.56 44.14 142.40
CA TRP A 1038 69.53 45.19 142.12
C TRP A 1038 69.86 45.91 143.43
N VAL A 1039 71.08 45.72 143.94
CA VAL A 1039 71.53 46.29 145.22
C VAL A 1039 72.16 47.67 144.97
N TYR A 1040 71.88 48.64 145.83
CA TYR A 1040 72.37 50.02 145.68
C TYR A 1040 72.86 50.71 146.96
N ASP A 1041 72.54 50.23 148.17
CA ASP A 1041 73.14 50.72 149.43
C ASP A 1041 73.08 49.68 150.59
N CYS A 1042 73.55 50.06 151.79
CA CYS A 1042 73.60 49.21 152.99
C CYS A 1042 73.41 50.01 154.30
N HIS A 1043 72.62 49.49 155.25
CA HIS A 1043 72.41 50.10 156.57
C HIS A 1043 72.67 49.14 157.75
N TYR A 1044 72.71 49.68 158.99
CA TYR A 1044 72.99 48.92 160.22
C TYR A 1044 71.73 48.64 161.04
N ASN A 1045 71.51 47.38 161.40
CA ASN A 1045 70.32 46.90 162.10
C ASN A 1045 70.57 46.82 163.62
N VAL A 1046 69.97 47.75 164.36
CA VAL A 1046 70.15 47.88 165.83
C VAL A 1046 69.50 46.72 166.59
N GLY A 1047 68.47 46.07 166.04
CA GLY A 1047 67.76 44.95 166.69
C GLY A 1047 68.54 43.63 166.70
N GLY A 1048 69.54 43.49 165.81
CA GLY A 1048 70.31 42.24 165.64
C GLY A 1048 71.81 42.41 165.41
N ALA A 1049 72.35 43.63 165.51
CA ALA A 1049 73.78 43.96 165.40
C ALA A 1049 74.48 43.45 164.11
N HIS A 1050 73.84 43.62 162.95
CA HIS A 1050 74.38 43.26 161.64
C HIS A 1050 74.05 44.31 160.56
N CYS A 1051 74.56 44.14 159.35
CA CYS A 1051 74.24 45.00 158.20
C CYS A 1051 73.19 44.37 157.30
N ASP A 1052 72.22 45.18 156.88
CA ASP A 1052 71.21 44.83 155.88
C ASP A 1052 71.48 45.55 154.53
N ARG A 1053 70.80 45.09 153.48
CA ARG A 1053 70.97 45.52 152.08
C ARG A 1053 69.80 46.35 151.61
N ASP A 1054 70.07 47.47 150.97
CA ASP A 1054 69.08 48.28 150.25
C ASP A 1054 69.16 47.98 148.75
N GLY A 1055 68.04 47.53 148.19
CA GLY A 1055 67.93 47.06 146.81
C GLY A 1055 66.48 46.86 146.38
N TYR A 1056 66.25 46.74 145.07
CA TYR A 1056 64.93 46.50 144.49
C TYR A 1056 64.98 45.44 143.38
N LEU A 1057 63.86 44.78 143.11
CA LEU A 1057 63.73 43.88 141.96
C LEU A 1057 63.68 44.70 140.67
N ARG A 1058 64.53 44.37 139.69
CA ARG A 1058 64.58 44.99 138.37
C ARG A 1058 64.55 43.91 137.29
N THR A 1059 63.94 44.20 136.16
CA THR A 1059 63.85 43.31 135.00
C THR A 1059 64.90 43.65 133.94
N GLN A 1060 65.47 42.66 133.26
CA GLN A 1060 66.37 42.88 132.13
C GLN A 1060 65.58 43.23 130.87
N ALA A 1061 65.84 44.42 130.31
CA ALA A 1061 65.35 44.80 128.99
C ALA A 1061 66.28 44.26 127.88
N CYS A 1062 65.68 43.85 126.77
CA CYS A 1062 66.37 43.42 125.55
C CYS A 1062 65.73 44.03 124.29
N ARG A 1063 66.46 44.03 123.16
CA ARG A 1063 65.94 44.37 121.83
C ARG A 1063 66.47 43.38 120.79
#